data_AF-A0A3Q0F6R0-F1
#
_entry.id   AF-A0A3Q0F6R0-F1
#
_cell.length_a   1.000
_cell.length_b   1.000
_cell.length_c   1.000
_cell.angle_alpha   90.00
_cell.angle_beta   90.00
_cell.angle_gamma   90.00
#
_symmetry.space_group_name_H-M   'P 1'
#
loop_
_entity.id
_entity.type
_entity.pdbx_description
1 polymer ?
#
loop_
_entity_poly.entity_id
_entity_poly.type
_entity_poly.pdbx_seq_one_letter_code
_entity_poly.pdbx_strand_id
1 'polypeptide(L)'
;MNYIKACSRKNGILTFQKRHFQVDASIIKTGFDPNTYRFNFQVKNHLLHGDLGAARKLFDEMPHKNIISTNTMITGYLNSGNLSTARSLFDGMVERSVVTWTMLIGGYAQNNKFRDAFGLFADMCRHGLVPDHVTLTTLLSGFTEFDSVNEVAQVQTHVVKLGYDSTLTVCNSLLDSYCKTRSLGLACHLFKHMPERDSVTFNVLLTGYSKEGFNHDAINLFFKMQNLGFKPTEFTFAAVLTAGIQLDDIEFGQQVHSFVVKCNFVWNVFVANALLDFYSKHDRVAEVRKLFYEMPEVDGISYNVIITCCAWNERVEESLELFRELQFTRFDRQQFPFATFLSIAANALNLEMGRQIHSQAIVTDAISEILVGNSLVDMYAKCDKFGEANRIFVDLAHQSSVPWTALISGYVQKGLHEDGLKLFVKMQRAKIRADSATYASILRACANLPSLTLGKQLHSHIIRSGCISNVFSGSALVDMYAKCGSIKEALRMFQEMPTRNCVSWNALISAYAQNGDGGHAIRSFEQMVHSGLQPNSVSFLSILCACSHCGLVEEGLQYFNSMTQVYKFVPKKEHYASMVDMLCRSGRFYDAEILMARMPFEPDEVMWTSILNSCRIHKNQEMAKRAADQLFNMKILRDAAPYVSLSNIYAAAGEWENVGKVKKAMRERGIRKVPAYSWVEIKQKTHVFSANDMSHPQMKEITRMLDELEEQMEKQGYKPDSSCALHNVDEEVKVESLKYHSERIAIAFALISTPKGSPILVMKNLRACNDCHAAIKVISKIVNREITVRDSSRFHHFRDGSCSSEGVHSLPHFHSIVDDIVQSLSLRKHK
;
A
#
# COMPACT_ATOMS: atom_id res chain seq x y z
N MET A 1 22.83 12.26 62.61
CA MET A 1 24.08 11.58 62.24
C MET A 1 24.59 10.73 63.41
N ASN A 2 23.96 9.57 63.72
CA ASN A 2 24.54 8.45 64.52
C ASN A 2 23.53 7.31 64.84
N TYR A 3 22.81 6.73 63.86
CA TYR A 3 22.11 5.45 64.08
C TYR A 3 22.02 4.58 62.81
N ILE A 4 23.13 4.50 62.06
CA ILE A 4 23.28 3.46 61.03
C ILE A 4 24.63 2.80 61.27
N LYS A 5 24.62 1.60 61.86
CA LYS A 5 25.70 0.62 61.67
C LYS A 5 25.23 -0.81 61.97
N ALA A 6 25.64 -1.70 61.04
CA ALA A 6 25.67 -3.16 61.06
C ALA A 6 24.42 -3.94 60.55
N CYS A 7 24.37 -4.17 59.23
CA CYS A 7 23.92 -5.43 58.64
C CYS A 7 25.16 -6.17 58.11
N SER A 8 25.42 -7.40 58.55
CA SER A 8 26.39 -8.31 57.89
C SER A 8 25.65 -9.32 57.01
N ARG A 9 26.22 -9.63 55.83
CA ARG A 9 25.70 -10.59 54.85
C ARG A 9 26.27 -11.99 55.12
N LYS A 10 25.42 -13.00 55.28
CA LYS A 10 25.73 -14.41 54.94
C LYS A 10 24.46 -15.15 54.52
N ASN A 11 24.50 -15.75 53.32
CA ASN A 11 23.52 -16.69 52.75
C ASN A 11 22.05 -16.25 52.57
N GLY A 12 21.82 -15.12 51.87
CA GLY A 12 20.59 -14.91 51.09
C GLY A 12 19.24 -14.80 51.83
N ILE A 13 19.18 -14.97 53.15
CA ILE A 13 17.96 -14.83 53.96
C ILE A 13 18.24 -13.83 55.08
N LEU A 14 17.61 -12.65 55.00
CA LEU A 14 17.64 -11.64 56.06
C LEU A 14 16.76 -12.10 57.22
N THR A 15 17.36 -12.65 58.28
CA THR A 15 16.71 -12.82 59.58
C THR A 15 17.21 -11.73 60.54
N PHE A 16 16.29 -10.91 61.05
CA PHE A 16 16.59 -9.92 62.08
C PHE A 16 15.87 -10.29 63.38
N GLN A 17 16.65 -10.35 64.47
CA GLN A 17 16.16 -10.55 65.84
C GLN A 17 15.22 -9.42 66.26
N LYS A 18 14.08 -9.77 66.86
CA LYS A 18 13.17 -8.87 67.59
C LYS A 18 13.98 -8.08 68.63
N ARG A 19 14.27 -6.80 68.37
CA ARG A 19 14.67 -5.85 69.43
C ARG A 19 13.43 -5.06 69.85
N HIS A 20 13.09 -5.16 71.13
CA HIS A 20 12.15 -4.26 71.79
C HIS A 20 12.67 -2.82 71.67
N PHE A 21 11.88 -1.94 71.05
CA PHE A 21 12.18 -0.52 70.99
C PHE A 21 11.71 0.18 72.27
N GLN A 22 12.62 0.92 72.92
CA GLN A 22 12.26 1.92 73.92
C GLN A 22 11.60 3.10 73.20
N VAL A 23 10.39 3.44 73.63
CA VAL A 23 9.62 4.58 73.13
C VAL A 23 10.32 5.87 73.57
N ASP A 24 10.83 6.65 72.61
CA ASP A 24 11.42 7.97 72.83
C ASP A 24 10.31 9.04 72.90
N ALA A 25 10.42 10.00 73.82
CA ALA A 25 9.49 11.13 73.95
C ALA A 25 9.34 11.95 72.64
N SER A 26 10.35 11.96 71.77
CA SER A 26 10.27 12.59 70.45
C SER A 26 9.31 11.89 69.48
N ILE A 27 9.20 10.57 69.56
CA ILE A 27 8.29 9.71 68.76
C ILE A 27 6.85 9.97 69.19
N ILE A 28 6.60 10.08 70.51
CA ILE A 28 5.28 10.41 71.05
C ILE A 28 4.89 11.85 70.68
N LYS A 29 5.82 12.81 70.77
CA LYS A 29 5.55 14.23 70.51
C LYS A 29 5.30 14.55 69.04
N THR A 30 5.86 13.78 68.11
CA THR A 30 5.72 14.00 66.65
C THR A 30 4.69 13.09 66.00
N GLY A 31 4.22 12.03 66.68
CA GLY A 31 3.35 11.01 66.09
C GLY A 31 4.01 10.19 64.97
N PHE A 32 5.33 10.27 64.81
CA PHE A 32 6.08 9.58 63.78
C PHE A 32 6.35 8.11 64.17
N ASP A 33 5.83 7.14 63.42
CA ASP A 33 6.13 5.72 63.62
C ASP A 33 7.26 5.24 62.67
N PRO A 34 8.48 4.96 63.19
CA PRO A 34 9.60 4.49 62.40
C PRO A 34 9.37 3.13 61.73
N ASN A 35 8.51 2.28 62.31
CA ASN A 35 8.20 0.96 61.75
C ASN A 35 7.34 1.10 60.49
N THR A 36 6.25 1.86 60.56
CA THR A 36 5.42 2.17 59.37
C THR A 36 6.22 2.84 58.26
N TYR A 37 7.12 3.78 58.61
CA TYR A 37 8.01 4.40 57.61
C TYR A 37 8.92 3.38 56.91
N ARG A 38 9.52 2.45 57.67
CA ARG A 38 10.42 1.42 57.13
C ARG A 38 9.69 0.44 56.21
N PHE A 39 8.49 0.00 56.60
CA PHE A 39 7.65 -0.82 55.74
C PHE A 39 7.28 -0.09 54.44
N ASN A 40 6.88 1.19 54.52
CA ASN A 40 6.59 2.02 53.33
C ASN A 40 7.79 2.11 52.38
N PHE A 41 8.99 2.31 52.92
CA PHE A 41 10.22 2.34 52.12
C PHE A 41 10.49 0.98 51.44
N GLN A 42 10.31 -0.13 52.15
CA GLN A 42 10.55 -1.47 51.60
C GLN A 42 9.52 -1.83 50.52
N VAL A 43 8.24 -1.55 50.74
CA VAL A 43 7.18 -1.74 49.75
C VAL A 43 7.50 -0.94 48.48
N LYS A 44 7.84 0.35 48.63
CA LYS A 44 8.25 1.20 47.50
C LYS A 44 9.47 0.64 46.76
N ASN A 45 10.46 0.12 47.50
CA ASN A 45 11.67 -0.44 46.90
C ASN A 45 11.36 -1.71 46.07
N HIS A 46 10.52 -2.61 46.57
CA HIS A 46 10.11 -3.79 45.80
C HIS A 46 9.33 -3.42 44.53
N LEU A 47 8.44 -2.42 44.61
CA LEU A 47 7.72 -1.90 43.45
C LEU A 47 8.66 -1.28 42.40
N LEU A 48 9.69 -0.54 42.82
CA LEU A 48 10.70 0.02 41.90
C LEU A 48 11.51 -1.06 41.15
N HIS A 49 11.62 -2.26 41.71
CA HIS A 49 12.28 -3.40 41.08
C HIS A 49 11.29 -4.34 40.35
N GLY A 50 10.02 -3.93 40.21
CA GLY A 50 8.98 -4.71 39.52
C GLY A 50 8.44 -5.91 40.31
N ASP A 51 8.84 -6.10 41.56
CA ASP A 51 8.42 -7.24 42.40
C ASP A 51 7.12 -6.92 43.14
N LEU A 52 6.01 -6.90 42.39
CA LEU A 52 4.67 -6.61 42.89
C LEU A 52 4.22 -7.63 43.95
N GLY A 53 4.65 -8.89 43.83
CA GLY A 53 4.31 -9.98 44.74
C GLY A 53 4.94 -9.81 46.12
N ALA A 54 6.25 -9.53 46.18
CA ALA A 54 6.92 -9.28 47.45
C ALA A 54 6.45 -7.97 48.10
N ALA A 55 6.19 -6.94 47.30
CA ALA A 55 5.61 -5.69 47.78
C ALA A 55 4.24 -5.92 48.44
N ARG A 56 3.37 -6.73 47.81
CA ARG A 56 2.05 -7.06 48.35
C ARG A 56 2.13 -7.83 49.66
N LYS A 57 3.01 -8.84 49.72
CA LYS A 57 3.22 -9.63 50.95
C LYS A 57 3.68 -8.75 52.11
N LEU A 58 4.66 -7.87 51.88
CA LEU A 58 5.15 -6.92 52.88
C LEU A 58 4.06 -5.94 53.33
N PHE A 59 3.22 -5.47 52.39
CA PHE A 59 2.09 -4.60 52.70
C PHE A 59 1.06 -5.31 53.59
N ASP A 60 0.70 -6.55 53.28
CA ASP A 60 -0.27 -7.32 54.07
C ASP A 60 0.25 -7.56 55.50
N GLU A 61 1.55 -7.82 55.66
CA GLU A 61 2.24 -7.99 56.96
C GLU A 61 2.39 -6.69 57.79
N MET A 62 2.06 -5.52 57.24
CA MET A 62 2.18 -4.25 57.96
C MET A 62 1.22 -4.17 59.17
N PRO A 63 1.72 -3.92 60.39
CA PRO A 63 0.90 -3.81 61.61
C PRO A 63 -0.08 -2.64 61.57
N HIS A 64 0.34 -1.51 60.99
CA HIS A 64 -0.48 -0.32 60.81
C HIS A 64 -0.35 0.16 59.36
N LYS A 65 -1.47 0.14 58.63
CA LYS A 65 -1.57 0.65 57.26
C LYS A 65 -2.09 2.08 57.31
N ASN A 66 -1.37 3.01 56.71
CA ASN A 66 -1.79 4.40 56.56
C ASN A 66 -2.07 4.73 55.09
N ILE A 67 -2.57 5.95 54.83
CA ILE A 67 -2.88 6.42 53.48
C ILE A 67 -1.67 6.30 52.54
N ILE A 68 -0.45 6.59 53.02
CA ILE A 68 0.79 6.52 52.23
C ILE A 68 1.10 5.08 51.80
N SER A 69 1.00 4.12 52.74
CA SER A 69 1.23 2.70 52.46
C SER A 69 0.27 2.16 51.40
N THR A 70 -1.00 2.54 51.51
CA THR A 70 -2.08 2.07 50.61
C THR A 70 -1.98 2.76 49.25
N ASN A 71 -1.69 4.07 49.21
CA ASN A 71 -1.44 4.80 47.96
C ASN A 71 -0.25 4.19 47.21
N THR A 72 0.84 3.86 47.91
CA THR A 72 2.03 3.24 47.29
C THR A 72 1.68 1.91 46.61
N MET A 73 0.86 1.07 47.25
CA MET A 73 0.39 -0.17 46.64
C MET A 73 -0.57 0.06 45.47
N ILE A 74 -1.50 1.02 45.58
CA ILE A 74 -2.41 1.38 44.49
C ILE A 74 -1.59 1.84 43.27
N THR A 75 -0.61 2.73 43.42
CA THR A 75 0.28 3.14 42.33
C THR A 75 1.00 1.93 41.71
N GLY A 76 1.50 1.01 42.53
CA GLY A 76 2.13 -0.22 42.05
C GLY A 76 1.22 -1.05 41.14
N TYR A 77 -0.04 -1.25 41.55
CA TYR A 77 -1.02 -1.98 40.74
C TYR A 77 -1.42 -1.22 39.47
N LEU A 78 -1.60 0.10 39.54
CA LEU A 78 -1.92 0.94 38.37
C LEU A 78 -0.82 0.88 37.31
N ASN A 79 0.45 0.96 37.72
CA ASN A 79 1.60 0.85 36.83
C ASN A 79 1.73 -0.54 36.18
N SER A 80 1.24 -1.59 36.86
CA SER A 80 1.19 -2.96 36.31
C SER A 80 -0.05 -3.24 35.44
N GLY A 81 -0.93 -2.26 35.23
CA GLY A 81 -2.19 -2.42 34.48
C GLY A 81 -3.30 -3.17 35.23
N ASN A 82 -3.07 -3.60 36.47
CA ASN A 82 -4.06 -4.31 37.29
C ASN A 82 -5.02 -3.33 38.00
N LEU A 83 -5.89 -2.70 37.19
CA LEU A 83 -6.81 -1.66 37.64
C LEU A 83 -7.86 -2.17 38.64
N SER A 84 -8.27 -3.44 38.55
CA SER A 84 -9.30 -4.02 39.44
C SER A 84 -8.81 -4.13 40.88
N THR A 85 -7.57 -4.59 41.08
CA THR A 85 -6.97 -4.71 42.42
C THR A 85 -6.66 -3.34 43.01
N ALA A 86 -6.18 -2.40 42.18
CA ALA A 86 -6.01 -1.00 42.57
C ALA A 86 -7.33 -0.39 43.06
N ARG A 87 -8.43 -0.63 42.32
CA ARG A 87 -9.77 -0.16 42.67
C ARG A 87 -10.28 -0.77 43.97
N SER A 88 -10.10 -2.07 44.17
CA SER A 88 -10.49 -2.76 45.41
C SER A 88 -9.77 -2.20 46.65
N LEU A 89 -8.47 -1.91 46.55
CA LEU A 89 -7.72 -1.29 47.64
C LEU A 89 -8.22 0.13 47.94
N PHE A 90 -8.54 0.90 46.90
CA PHE A 90 -9.08 2.25 47.03
C PHE A 90 -10.47 2.27 47.69
N ASP A 91 -11.36 1.36 47.28
CA ASP A 91 -12.71 1.26 47.85
C ASP A 91 -12.66 0.83 49.32
N GLY A 92 -11.64 0.06 49.74
CA GLY A 92 -11.40 -0.32 51.13
C GLY A 92 -10.82 0.77 52.05
N MET A 93 -10.47 1.95 51.53
CA MET A 93 -9.93 3.05 52.34
C MET A 93 -11.03 3.78 53.11
N VAL A 94 -10.84 3.94 54.43
CA VAL A 94 -11.76 4.69 55.31
C VAL A 94 -11.64 6.20 55.07
N GLU A 95 -10.41 6.71 54.93
CA GLU A 95 -10.12 8.10 54.62
C GLU A 95 -9.44 8.20 53.24
N ARG A 96 -9.95 9.12 52.40
CA ARG A 96 -9.42 9.37 51.05
C ARG A 96 -9.13 10.86 50.90
N SER A 97 -7.88 11.19 50.62
CA SER A 97 -7.46 12.57 50.34
C SER A 97 -7.58 12.89 48.84
N VAL A 98 -7.47 14.17 48.47
CA VAL A 98 -7.36 14.60 47.07
C VAL A 98 -6.28 13.80 46.34
N VAL A 99 -5.10 13.65 46.94
CA VAL A 99 -3.97 12.87 46.39
C VAL A 99 -4.35 11.42 46.07
N THR A 100 -5.14 10.77 46.95
CA THR A 100 -5.60 9.39 46.75
C THR A 100 -6.53 9.28 45.54
N TRP A 101 -7.43 10.26 45.33
CA TRP A 101 -8.29 10.33 44.15
C TRP A 101 -7.50 10.65 42.88
N THR A 102 -6.62 11.66 42.91
CA THR A 102 -5.79 12.08 41.77
C THR A 102 -4.93 10.93 41.25
N MET A 103 -4.32 10.15 42.15
CA MET A 103 -3.53 8.97 41.79
C MET A 103 -4.38 7.92 41.03
N LEU A 104 -5.61 7.67 41.48
CA LEU A 104 -6.49 6.70 40.82
C LEU A 104 -6.97 7.22 39.46
N ILE A 105 -7.37 8.49 39.39
CA ILE A 105 -7.72 9.16 38.13
C ILE A 105 -6.56 9.05 37.13
N GLY A 106 -5.34 9.37 37.56
CA GLY A 106 -4.13 9.28 36.75
C GLY A 106 -3.82 7.88 36.27
N GLY A 107 -3.97 6.86 37.13
CA GLY A 107 -3.75 5.47 36.73
C GLY A 107 -4.76 4.98 35.69
N TYR A 108 -6.03 5.36 35.79
CA TYR A 108 -7.03 5.05 34.76
C TYR A 108 -6.78 5.82 33.46
N ALA A 109 -6.40 7.09 33.56
CA ALA A 109 -6.02 7.91 32.41
C ALA A 109 -4.82 7.33 31.64
N GLN A 110 -3.76 6.92 32.35
CA GLN A 110 -2.56 6.31 31.76
C GLN A 110 -2.82 4.95 31.09
N ASN A 111 -3.87 4.25 31.49
CA ASN A 111 -4.28 2.97 30.90
C ASN A 111 -5.37 3.16 29.82
N ASN A 112 -5.48 4.35 29.21
CA ASN A 112 -6.44 4.68 28.14
C ASN A 112 -7.92 4.46 28.52
N LYS A 113 -8.25 4.57 29.82
CA LYS A 113 -9.64 4.47 30.33
C LYS A 113 -10.15 5.84 30.78
N PHE A 114 -10.15 6.81 29.87
CA PHE A 114 -10.52 8.19 30.17
C PHE A 114 -11.93 8.30 30.78
N ARG A 115 -12.93 7.61 30.23
CA ARG A 115 -14.31 7.67 30.73
C ARG A 115 -14.44 7.26 32.19
N ASP A 116 -13.72 6.23 32.60
CA ASP A 116 -13.68 5.77 33.99
C ASP A 116 -12.93 6.78 34.88
N ALA A 117 -11.83 7.37 34.39
CA ALA A 117 -11.11 8.44 35.07
C ALA A 117 -11.97 9.69 35.29
N PHE A 118 -12.76 10.07 34.28
CA PHE A 118 -13.73 11.17 34.37
C PHE A 118 -14.87 10.85 35.34
N GLY A 119 -15.33 9.60 35.37
CA GLY A 119 -16.28 9.11 36.39
C GLY A 119 -15.73 9.23 37.82
N LEU A 120 -14.47 8.84 38.03
CA LEU A 120 -13.78 8.99 39.31
C LEU A 120 -13.63 10.46 39.73
N PHE A 121 -13.36 11.36 38.79
CA PHE A 121 -13.33 12.79 39.04
C PHE A 121 -14.71 13.33 39.47
N ALA A 122 -15.79 12.89 38.81
CA ALA A 122 -17.14 13.25 39.20
C ALA A 122 -17.49 12.74 40.61
N ASP A 123 -17.08 11.51 40.94
CA ASP A 123 -17.29 10.92 42.27
C ASP A 123 -16.49 11.66 43.35
N MET A 124 -15.26 12.07 43.08
CA MET A 124 -14.47 12.91 43.98
C MET A 124 -15.21 14.21 44.33
N CYS A 125 -15.75 14.90 43.32
CA CYS A 125 -16.54 16.11 43.51
C CYS A 125 -17.83 15.86 44.31
N ARG A 126 -18.51 14.72 44.09
CA ARG A 126 -19.71 14.32 44.86
C ARG A 126 -19.44 14.07 46.33
N HIS A 127 -18.22 13.64 46.68
CA HIS A 127 -17.78 13.48 48.07
C HIS A 127 -17.42 14.81 48.75
N GLY A 128 -17.63 15.95 48.07
CA GLY A 128 -17.37 17.28 48.62
C GLY A 128 -15.90 17.69 48.63
N LEU A 129 -15.03 16.92 47.98
CA LEU A 129 -13.62 17.28 47.83
C LEU A 129 -13.45 18.26 46.66
N VAL A 130 -12.65 19.30 46.86
CA VAL A 130 -12.32 20.29 45.83
C VAL A 130 -11.10 19.79 45.04
N PRO A 131 -11.20 19.58 43.72
CA PRO A 131 -10.05 19.24 42.89
C PRO A 131 -9.04 20.37 42.86
N ASP A 132 -7.76 20.02 42.97
CA ASP A 132 -6.66 20.96 42.79
C ASP A 132 -6.18 21.00 41.33
N HIS A 133 -5.25 21.92 41.04
CA HIS A 133 -4.64 22.05 39.72
C HIS A 133 -3.96 20.76 39.23
N VAL A 134 -3.39 19.93 40.12
CA VAL A 134 -2.76 18.64 39.77
C VAL A 134 -3.80 17.62 39.34
N THR A 135 -4.97 17.60 39.99
CA THR A 135 -6.09 16.73 39.63
C THR A 135 -6.61 17.07 38.24
N LEU A 136 -6.77 18.37 37.95
CA LEU A 136 -7.25 18.84 36.66
C LEU A 136 -6.24 18.55 35.54
N THR A 137 -4.94 18.80 35.75
CA THR A 137 -3.91 18.46 34.75
C THR A 137 -3.80 16.96 34.52
N THR A 138 -3.91 16.15 35.57
CA THR A 138 -3.90 14.68 35.47
C THR A 138 -5.07 14.17 34.65
N LEU A 139 -6.28 14.66 34.90
CA LEU A 139 -7.46 14.30 34.12
C LEU A 139 -7.32 14.76 32.65
N LEU A 140 -6.90 16.02 32.43
CA LEU A 140 -6.71 16.59 31.10
C LEU A 140 -5.64 15.84 30.28
N SER A 141 -4.59 15.34 30.93
CA SER A 141 -3.53 14.56 30.27
C SER A 141 -4.03 13.23 29.69
N GLY A 142 -5.13 12.72 30.24
CA GLY A 142 -5.76 11.45 29.83
C GLY A 142 -6.61 11.54 28.57
N PHE A 143 -6.87 12.74 28.03
CA PHE A 143 -7.60 12.87 26.77
C PHE A 143 -6.80 12.29 25.61
N THR A 144 -7.51 11.63 24.71
CA THR A 144 -7.02 11.04 23.47
C THR A 144 -7.77 11.59 22.26
N GLU A 145 -7.36 11.20 21.05
CA GLU A 145 -8.04 11.61 19.81
C GLU A 145 -9.44 11.02 19.63
N PHE A 146 -9.82 10.05 20.45
CA PHE A 146 -11.13 9.37 20.39
C PHE A 146 -12.16 9.99 21.35
N ASP A 147 -11.72 10.86 22.25
CA ASP A 147 -12.56 11.46 23.29
C ASP A 147 -13.33 12.68 22.76
N SER A 148 -14.46 13.01 23.42
CA SER A 148 -15.35 14.07 22.96
C SER A 148 -14.86 15.46 23.39
N VAL A 149 -14.88 16.43 22.48
CA VAL A 149 -14.60 17.84 22.82
C VAL A 149 -15.54 18.39 23.89
N ASN A 150 -16.74 17.82 24.01
CA ASN A 150 -17.73 18.22 25.02
C ASN A 150 -17.24 17.93 26.44
N GLU A 151 -16.45 16.87 26.63
CA GLU A 151 -15.88 16.51 27.93
C GLU A 151 -14.74 17.47 28.28
N VAL A 152 -13.90 17.86 27.30
CA VAL A 152 -12.88 18.91 27.48
C VAL A 152 -13.53 20.23 27.92
N ALA A 153 -14.62 20.63 27.26
CA ALA A 153 -15.35 21.85 27.59
C ALA A 153 -15.96 21.81 29.01
N GLN A 154 -16.41 20.63 29.48
CA GLN A 154 -16.87 20.45 30.86
C GLN A 154 -15.73 20.65 31.87
N VAL A 155 -14.55 20.06 31.60
CA VAL A 155 -13.36 20.27 32.45
C VAL A 155 -12.95 21.74 32.45
N GLN A 156 -12.93 22.42 31.29
CA GLN A 156 -12.66 23.86 31.21
C GLN A 156 -13.63 24.67 32.08
N THR A 157 -14.92 24.31 32.09
CA THR A 157 -15.91 24.98 32.93
C THR A 157 -15.56 24.84 34.41
N HIS A 158 -15.04 23.68 34.84
CA HIS A 158 -14.56 23.49 36.21
C HIS A 158 -13.27 24.25 36.50
N VAL A 159 -12.33 24.32 35.54
CA VAL A 159 -11.11 25.12 35.65
C VAL A 159 -11.47 26.59 35.95
N VAL A 160 -12.41 27.17 35.20
CA VAL A 160 -12.88 28.55 35.42
C VAL A 160 -13.62 28.68 36.75
N LYS A 161 -14.55 27.76 37.06
CA LYS A 161 -15.33 27.80 38.31
C LYS A 161 -14.46 27.74 39.56
N LEU A 162 -13.34 27.02 39.51
CA LEU A 162 -12.40 26.86 40.61
C LEU A 162 -11.28 27.91 40.63
N GLY A 163 -11.24 28.82 39.65
CA GLY A 163 -10.26 29.90 39.57
C GLY A 163 -8.86 29.46 39.11
N TYR A 164 -8.77 28.37 38.33
CA TYR A 164 -7.51 27.84 37.79
C TYR A 164 -7.22 28.31 36.34
N ASP A 165 -8.01 29.22 35.79
CA ASP A 165 -7.89 29.75 34.42
C ASP A 165 -6.66 30.65 34.19
N SER A 166 -6.01 31.11 35.26
CA SER A 166 -4.71 31.79 35.22
C SER A 166 -3.52 30.86 35.47
N THR A 167 -3.76 29.59 35.84
CA THR A 167 -2.70 28.63 36.15
C THR A 167 -2.12 28.05 34.86
N LEU A 168 -0.90 28.46 34.49
CA LEU A 168 -0.26 28.12 33.22
C LEU A 168 -0.22 26.62 32.91
N THR A 169 0.07 25.77 33.91
CA THR A 169 0.12 24.32 33.72
C THR A 169 -1.24 23.72 33.36
N VAL A 170 -2.31 24.21 33.98
CA VAL A 170 -3.69 23.80 33.68
C VAL A 170 -4.09 24.25 32.28
N CYS A 171 -3.77 25.51 31.92
CA CYS A 171 -4.05 26.05 30.60
C CYS A 171 -3.26 25.32 29.49
N ASN A 172 -2.00 24.94 29.73
CA ASN A 172 -1.21 24.12 28.81
C ASN A 172 -1.81 22.73 28.63
N SER A 173 -2.22 22.05 29.71
CA SER A 173 -2.92 20.76 29.61
C SER A 173 -4.26 20.87 28.90
N LEU A 174 -5.00 21.96 29.11
CA LEU A 174 -6.27 22.21 28.44
C LEU A 174 -6.06 22.47 26.93
N LEU A 175 -5.05 23.27 26.58
CA LEU A 175 -4.65 23.52 25.21
C LEU A 175 -4.27 22.21 24.49
N ASP A 176 -3.48 21.35 25.15
CA ASP A 176 -3.10 20.02 24.65
C ASP A 176 -4.32 19.13 24.43
N SER A 177 -5.25 19.09 25.40
CA SER A 177 -6.48 18.30 25.26
C SER A 177 -7.37 18.76 24.08
N TYR A 178 -7.44 20.07 23.80
CA TYR A 178 -8.13 20.58 22.62
C TYR A 178 -7.43 20.21 21.31
N CYS A 179 -6.09 20.20 21.31
CA CYS A 179 -5.31 19.76 20.15
C CYS A 179 -5.52 18.26 19.90
N LYS A 180 -5.47 17.42 20.95
CA LYS A 180 -5.69 15.97 20.86
C LYS A 180 -7.08 15.61 20.37
N THR A 181 -8.12 16.32 20.80
CA THR A 181 -9.52 16.15 20.35
C THR A 181 -9.81 16.82 19.01
N ARG A 182 -8.77 17.13 18.21
CA ARG A 182 -8.84 17.73 16.87
C ARG A 182 -9.64 19.03 16.78
N SER A 183 -9.68 19.78 17.88
CA SER A 183 -10.48 21.00 18.02
C SER A 183 -9.61 22.25 18.04
N LEU A 184 -8.82 22.39 16.97
CA LEU A 184 -7.78 23.41 16.85
C LEU A 184 -8.30 24.84 16.92
N GLY A 185 -9.54 25.10 16.45
CA GLY A 185 -10.17 26.41 16.58
C GLY A 185 -10.34 26.86 18.04
N LEU A 186 -10.75 25.94 18.92
CA LEU A 186 -10.89 26.21 20.36
C LEU A 186 -9.52 26.33 21.04
N ALA A 187 -8.55 25.51 20.62
CA ALA A 187 -7.16 25.63 21.09
C ALA A 187 -6.58 27.02 20.76
N CYS A 188 -6.74 27.49 19.52
CA CYS A 188 -6.30 28.82 19.10
C CYS A 188 -7.02 29.95 19.84
N HIS A 189 -8.31 29.77 20.14
CA HIS A 189 -9.07 30.72 20.94
C HIS A 189 -8.52 30.81 22.37
N LEU A 190 -8.30 29.68 23.04
CA LEU A 190 -7.69 29.61 24.37
C LEU A 190 -6.30 30.26 24.35
N PHE A 191 -5.45 29.88 23.41
CA PHE A 191 -4.09 30.41 23.26
C PHE A 191 -4.08 31.94 23.16
N LYS A 192 -5.01 32.56 22.44
CA LYS A 192 -5.12 34.02 22.32
C LYS A 192 -5.50 34.72 23.63
N HIS A 193 -6.29 34.07 24.49
CA HIS A 193 -6.77 34.64 25.74
C HIS A 193 -5.91 34.28 26.96
N MET A 194 -4.90 33.41 26.81
CA MET A 194 -3.96 33.12 27.90
C MET A 194 -3.18 34.37 28.32
N PRO A 195 -3.16 34.71 29.63
CA PRO A 195 -2.48 35.90 30.14
C PRO A 195 -0.95 35.77 30.09
N GLU A 196 -0.45 34.58 30.42
CA GLU A 196 0.96 34.21 30.32
C GLU A 196 1.14 33.05 29.35
N ARG A 197 2.28 33.03 28.66
CA ARG A 197 2.66 31.97 27.72
C ARG A 197 4.15 31.69 27.88
N ASP A 198 4.52 30.43 27.73
CA ASP A 198 5.89 29.95 27.75
C ASP A 198 6.19 29.09 26.51
N SER A 199 7.43 28.64 26.37
CA SER A 199 7.81 27.76 25.25
C SER A 199 6.95 26.49 25.17
N VAL A 200 6.47 25.96 26.30
CA VAL A 200 5.57 24.79 26.33
C VAL A 200 4.23 25.13 25.68
N THR A 201 3.66 26.30 25.99
CA THR A 201 2.41 26.79 25.40
C THR A 201 2.48 26.84 23.87
N PHE A 202 3.58 27.38 23.33
CA PHE A 202 3.81 27.44 21.89
C PHE A 202 4.03 26.05 21.29
N ASN A 203 4.82 25.19 21.95
CA ASN A 203 5.09 23.83 21.47
C ASN A 203 3.83 22.98 21.36
N VAL A 204 2.92 23.05 22.34
CA VAL A 204 1.64 22.33 22.30
C VAL A 204 0.86 22.69 21.04
N LEU A 205 0.75 23.99 20.74
CA LEU A 205 0.02 24.46 19.57
C LEU A 205 0.77 24.17 18.25
N LEU A 206 2.11 24.25 18.24
CA LEU A 206 2.94 23.86 17.10
C LEU A 206 2.74 22.38 16.74
N THR A 207 2.81 21.49 17.74
CA THR A 207 2.53 20.07 17.57
C THR A 207 1.09 19.83 17.11
N GLY A 208 0.13 20.59 17.64
CA GLY A 208 -1.27 20.56 17.20
C GLY A 208 -1.44 20.92 15.71
N TYR A 209 -0.87 22.05 15.27
CA TYR A 209 -0.89 22.47 13.87
C TYR A 209 -0.24 21.43 12.94
N SER A 210 0.93 20.92 13.31
CA SER A 210 1.66 19.93 12.50
C SER A 210 0.91 18.60 12.40
N LYS A 211 0.27 18.12 13.48
CA LYS A 211 -0.53 16.88 13.45
C LYS A 211 -1.77 16.98 12.56
N GLU A 212 -2.41 18.13 12.53
CA GLU A 212 -3.61 18.38 11.72
C GLU A 212 -3.28 18.84 10.28
N GLY A 213 -2.00 18.94 9.91
CA GLY A 213 -1.55 19.30 8.57
C GLY A 213 -1.57 20.79 8.24
N PHE A 214 -1.79 21.66 9.23
CA PHE A 214 -1.71 23.13 9.09
C PHE A 214 -0.26 23.62 9.17
N ASN A 215 0.59 23.10 8.28
CA ASN A 215 2.04 23.24 8.39
C ASN A 215 2.53 24.70 8.21
N HIS A 216 1.87 25.48 7.35
CA HIS A 216 2.18 26.91 7.22
C HIS A 216 1.88 27.69 8.50
N ASP A 217 0.77 27.40 9.17
CA ASP A 217 0.42 28.03 10.45
C ASP A 217 1.39 27.63 11.57
N ALA A 218 1.88 26.37 11.56
CA ALA A 218 2.93 25.93 12.46
C ALA A 218 4.21 26.76 12.26
N ILE A 219 4.69 26.92 11.02
CA ILE A 219 5.90 27.71 10.72
C ILE A 219 5.70 29.18 11.11
N ASN A 220 4.54 29.77 10.81
CA ASN A 220 4.22 31.15 11.22
C ASN A 220 4.21 31.31 12.74
N LEU A 221 3.67 30.33 13.47
CA LEU A 221 3.68 30.33 14.93
C LEU A 221 5.11 30.21 15.48
N PHE A 222 5.98 29.43 14.83
CA PHE A 222 7.39 29.33 15.19
C PHE A 222 8.13 30.67 15.03
N PHE A 223 7.94 31.37 13.90
CA PHE A 223 8.50 32.71 13.73
C PHE A 223 7.95 33.70 14.77
N LYS A 224 6.66 33.63 15.08
CA LYS A 224 6.04 34.45 16.13
C LYS A 224 6.67 34.18 17.51
N MET A 225 6.89 32.91 17.84
CA MET A 225 7.57 32.50 19.09
C MET A 225 8.96 33.14 19.19
N GLN A 226 9.75 33.08 18.11
CA GLN A 226 11.09 33.67 18.06
C GLN A 226 11.06 35.20 18.16
N ASN A 227 10.14 35.86 17.44
CA ASN A 227 10.00 37.32 17.46
C ASN A 227 9.59 37.87 18.84
N LEU A 228 8.87 37.07 19.63
CA LEU A 228 8.51 37.40 21.01
C LEU A 228 9.62 37.05 22.02
N GLY A 229 10.77 36.54 21.56
CA GLY A 229 11.93 36.24 22.39
C GLY A 229 11.90 34.89 23.11
N PHE A 230 10.92 34.03 22.82
CA PHE A 230 10.87 32.68 23.42
C PHE A 230 11.91 31.76 22.77
N LYS A 231 12.70 31.09 23.61
CA LYS A 231 13.75 30.18 23.14
C LYS A 231 13.15 28.84 22.66
N PRO A 232 13.55 28.36 21.48
CA PRO A 232 13.22 27.01 21.02
C PRO A 232 13.73 25.94 21.98
N THR A 233 13.04 24.80 21.96
CA THR A 233 13.36 23.58 22.71
C THR A 233 13.43 22.39 21.77
N GLU A 234 13.83 21.22 22.27
CA GLU A 234 13.85 19.98 21.48
C GLU A 234 12.50 19.65 20.82
N PHE A 235 11.39 19.87 21.54
CA PHE A 235 10.02 19.69 21.02
C PHE A 235 9.64 20.73 19.95
N THR A 236 10.19 21.95 20.03
CA THR A 236 9.99 22.99 19.03
C THR A 236 10.60 22.54 17.70
N PHE A 237 11.85 22.08 17.72
CA PHE A 237 12.55 21.62 16.52
C PHE A 237 11.89 20.40 15.90
N ALA A 238 11.50 19.41 16.72
CA ALA A 238 10.78 18.24 16.22
C ALA A 238 9.49 18.64 15.49
N ALA A 239 8.64 19.47 16.10
CA ALA A 239 7.37 19.90 15.49
C ALA A 239 7.58 20.69 14.19
N VAL A 240 8.57 21.57 14.15
CA VAL A 240 8.88 22.40 12.96
C VAL A 240 9.48 21.56 11.84
N LEU A 241 10.36 20.61 12.14
CA LEU A 241 10.88 19.67 11.15
C LEU A 241 9.77 18.77 10.60
N THR A 242 8.85 18.28 11.43
CA THR A 242 7.66 17.55 10.96
C THR A 242 6.80 18.39 10.02
N ALA A 243 6.59 19.67 10.33
CA ALA A 243 5.89 20.58 9.42
C ALA A 243 6.65 20.77 8.09
N GLY A 244 7.98 20.85 8.12
CA GLY A 244 8.83 20.89 6.93
C GLY A 244 8.72 19.65 6.05
N ILE A 245 8.70 18.45 6.66
CA ILE A 245 8.46 17.17 5.95
C ILE A 245 7.14 17.21 5.19
N GLN A 246 6.07 17.66 5.85
CA GLN A 246 4.74 17.67 5.24
C GLN A 246 4.57 18.75 4.15
N LEU A 247 5.40 19.79 4.16
CA LEU A 247 5.45 20.81 3.11
C LEU A 247 6.42 20.47 1.97
N ASP A 248 7.21 19.40 2.11
CA ASP A 248 8.28 19.03 1.18
C ASP A 248 9.32 20.17 0.98
N ASP A 249 9.57 20.95 2.04
CA ASP A 249 10.45 22.13 2.02
C ASP A 249 11.84 21.80 2.60
N ILE A 250 12.72 21.34 1.71
CA ILE A 250 14.10 20.96 2.04
C ILE A 250 14.93 22.15 2.53
N GLU A 251 14.77 23.31 1.89
CA GLU A 251 15.56 24.51 2.21
C GLU A 251 15.23 25.01 3.62
N PHE A 252 13.94 25.03 3.97
CA PHE A 252 13.51 25.38 5.31
C PHE A 252 14.10 24.43 6.35
N GLY A 253 14.04 23.11 6.15
CA GLY A 253 14.62 22.18 7.12
C GLY A 253 16.14 22.27 7.24
N GLN A 254 16.86 22.62 6.17
CA GLN A 254 18.30 22.92 6.25
C GLN A 254 18.60 24.19 7.06
N GLN A 255 17.75 25.22 6.96
CA GLN A 255 17.83 26.41 7.81
C GLN A 255 17.56 26.07 9.28
N VAL A 256 16.54 25.25 9.54
CA VAL A 256 16.23 24.74 10.89
C VAL A 256 17.39 23.91 11.44
N HIS A 257 17.99 23.01 10.66
CA HIS A 257 19.17 22.24 11.06
C HIS A 257 20.35 23.16 11.42
N SER A 258 20.63 24.17 10.58
CA SER A 258 21.66 25.17 10.89
C SER A 258 21.38 25.91 12.20
N PHE A 259 20.10 26.16 12.49
CA PHE A 259 19.69 26.79 13.74
C PHE A 259 19.77 25.86 14.95
N VAL A 260 19.45 24.56 14.80
CA VAL A 260 19.71 23.51 15.81
C VAL A 260 21.18 23.51 16.23
N VAL A 261 22.10 23.60 15.26
CA VAL A 261 23.54 23.70 15.52
C VAL A 261 23.88 24.98 16.29
N LYS A 262 23.36 26.15 15.87
CA LYS A 262 23.57 27.44 16.57
C LYS A 262 23.04 27.44 18.01
N CYS A 263 21.95 26.71 18.27
CA CYS A 263 21.38 26.58 19.61
C CYS A 263 21.99 25.42 20.43
N ASN A 264 23.02 24.74 19.90
CA ASN A 264 23.72 23.62 20.55
C ASN A 264 22.81 22.42 20.89
N PHE A 265 21.75 22.20 20.11
CA PHE A 265 20.86 21.03 20.22
C PHE A 265 21.32 19.83 19.37
N VAL A 266 22.42 19.96 18.61
CA VAL A 266 22.94 18.90 17.73
C VAL A 266 23.31 17.61 18.48
N TRP A 267 23.65 17.72 19.78
CA TRP A 267 23.99 16.58 20.64
C TRP A 267 22.77 15.90 21.28
N ASN A 268 21.58 16.46 21.09
CA ASN A 268 20.35 15.90 21.64
C ASN A 268 19.83 14.80 20.70
N VAL A 269 19.83 13.55 21.16
CA VAL A 269 19.41 12.37 20.38
C VAL A 269 17.99 12.52 19.82
N PHE A 270 17.08 13.14 20.57
CA PHE A 270 15.70 13.35 20.12
C PHE A 270 15.62 14.34 18.94
N VAL A 271 16.36 15.45 18.99
CA VAL A 271 16.43 16.41 17.86
C VAL A 271 17.17 15.81 16.67
N ALA A 272 18.25 15.07 16.92
CA ALA A 272 18.99 14.37 15.88
C ALA A 272 18.13 13.32 15.17
N ASN A 273 17.30 12.55 15.89
CA ASN A 273 16.33 11.62 15.32
C ASN A 273 15.29 12.34 14.45
N ALA A 274 14.80 13.52 14.87
CA ALA A 274 13.89 14.32 14.05
C ALA A 274 14.57 14.83 12.75
N LEU A 275 15.85 15.18 12.80
CA LEU A 275 16.64 15.55 11.63
C LEU A 275 16.93 14.34 10.71
N LEU A 276 17.23 13.17 11.28
CA LEU A 276 17.38 11.93 10.52
C LEU A 276 16.08 11.59 9.78
N ASP A 277 14.92 11.67 10.45
CA ASP A 277 13.62 11.45 9.81
C ASP A 277 13.36 12.50 8.72
N PHE A 278 13.64 13.78 9.00
CA PHE A 278 13.54 14.85 8.02
C PHE A 278 14.33 14.55 6.74
N TYR A 279 15.63 14.26 6.84
CA TYR A 279 16.44 13.97 5.66
C TYR A 279 16.08 12.64 5.01
N SER A 280 15.66 11.64 5.81
CA SER A 280 15.19 10.36 5.28
C SER A 280 13.93 10.51 4.43
N LYS A 281 13.00 11.38 4.81
CA LYS A 281 11.74 11.60 4.05
C LYS A 281 11.93 12.40 2.77
N HIS A 282 13.04 13.13 2.64
CA HIS A 282 13.42 13.85 1.43
C HIS A 282 14.49 13.12 0.60
N ASP A 283 14.66 11.81 0.82
CA ASP A 283 15.61 10.93 0.09
C ASP A 283 17.08 11.42 0.12
N ARG A 284 17.49 12.12 1.19
CA ARG A 284 18.85 12.63 1.39
C ARG A 284 19.72 11.63 2.15
N VAL A 285 19.89 10.43 1.59
CA VAL A 285 20.62 9.31 2.23
C VAL A 285 22.03 9.69 2.69
N ALA A 286 22.76 10.50 1.91
CA ALA A 286 24.10 10.94 2.27
C ALA A 286 24.12 11.80 3.56
N GLU A 287 23.15 12.69 3.73
CA GLU A 287 23.02 13.54 4.92
C GLU A 287 22.58 12.71 6.13
N VAL A 288 21.63 11.78 5.95
CA VAL A 288 21.18 10.85 7.01
C VAL A 288 22.37 10.05 7.55
N ARG A 289 23.16 9.45 6.65
CA ARG A 289 24.34 8.66 7.03
C ARG A 289 25.36 9.51 7.78
N LYS A 290 25.70 10.69 7.23
CA LYS A 290 26.66 11.59 7.86
C LYS A 290 26.20 11.96 9.28
N LEU A 291 24.94 12.39 9.41
CA LEU A 291 24.38 12.77 10.70
C LEU A 291 24.39 11.59 11.70
N PHE A 292 23.97 10.39 11.28
CA PHE A 292 23.94 9.22 12.14
C PHE A 292 25.32 8.86 12.71
N TYR A 293 26.38 8.90 11.89
CA TYR A 293 27.74 8.60 12.36
C TYR A 293 28.40 9.75 13.14
N GLU A 294 27.89 10.99 13.02
CA GLU A 294 28.34 12.15 13.80
C GLU A 294 27.62 12.25 15.17
N MET A 295 26.52 11.51 15.38
CA MET A 295 25.79 11.49 16.65
C MET A 295 26.65 10.88 17.78
N PRO A 296 26.74 11.54 18.94
CA PRO A 296 27.55 11.05 20.07
C PRO A 296 26.89 9.84 20.76
N GLU A 297 25.57 9.83 20.75
CA GLU A 297 24.73 8.77 21.28
C GLU A 297 23.68 8.43 20.22
N VAL A 298 23.48 7.14 19.99
CA VAL A 298 22.45 6.61 19.10
C VAL A 298 21.55 5.68 19.91
N ASP A 299 20.27 5.69 19.63
CA ASP A 299 19.28 4.82 20.26
C ASP A 299 18.60 3.91 19.23
N GLY A 300 17.68 3.05 19.69
CA GLY A 300 16.92 2.18 18.81
C GLY A 300 16.12 2.95 17.73
N ILE A 301 15.68 4.18 18.03
CA ILE A 301 14.98 5.03 17.08
C ILE A 301 15.92 5.51 15.98
N SER A 302 17.15 5.93 16.33
CA SER A 302 18.19 6.31 15.36
C SER A 302 18.44 5.17 14.37
N TYR A 303 18.62 3.94 14.87
CA TYR A 303 18.79 2.74 14.03
C TYR A 303 17.57 2.47 13.14
N ASN A 304 16.36 2.57 13.68
CA ASN A 304 15.13 2.36 12.90
C ASN A 304 15.02 3.33 11.72
N VAL A 305 15.36 4.61 11.93
CA VAL A 305 15.31 5.63 10.88
C VAL A 305 16.35 5.34 9.80
N ILE A 306 17.62 5.11 10.14
CA ILE A 306 18.65 4.85 9.12
C ILE A 306 18.42 3.53 8.37
N ILE A 307 18.00 2.47 9.08
CA ILE A 307 17.67 1.17 8.47
C ILE A 307 16.54 1.34 7.46
N THR A 308 15.50 2.09 7.82
CA THR A 308 14.34 2.37 6.94
C THR A 308 14.74 3.24 5.76
N CYS A 309 15.58 4.26 5.98
CA CYS A 309 16.13 5.10 4.91
C CYS A 309 16.91 4.28 3.88
N CYS A 310 17.85 3.44 4.32
CA CYS A 310 18.63 2.54 3.46
C CYS A 310 17.72 1.54 2.73
N ALA A 311 16.74 0.96 3.42
CA ALA A 311 15.81 0.00 2.84
C ALA A 311 15.00 0.59 1.67
N TRP A 312 14.51 1.82 1.81
CA TRP A 312 13.66 2.48 0.80
C TRP A 312 14.46 3.08 -0.36
N ASN A 313 15.75 3.34 -0.16
CA ASN A 313 16.67 3.81 -1.20
C ASN A 313 17.45 2.67 -1.88
N GLU A 314 16.85 1.46 -1.95
CA GLU A 314 17.39 0.26 -2.59
C GLU A 314 18.77 -0.21 -2.07
N ARG A 315 19.19 0.24 -0.87
CA ARG A 315 20.44 -0.16 -0.20
C ARG A 315 20.19 -1.26 0.83
N VAL A 316 19.68 -2.39 0.35
CA VAL A 316 19.23 -3.51 1.19
C VAL A 316 20.37 -4.14 2.00
N GLU A 317 21.57 -4.28 1.42
CA GLU A 317 22.72 -4.86 2.13
C GLU A 317 23.14 -4.02 3.34
N GLU A 318 23.24 -2.70 3.18
CA GLU A 318 23.57 -1.77 4.27
C GLU A 318 22.50 -1.80 5.37
N SER A 319 21.23 -1.90 4.99
CA SER A 319 20.11 -2.09 5.93
C SER A 319 20.26 -3.38 6.75
N LEU A 320 20.64 -4.49 6.12
CA LEU A 320 20.88 -5.77 6.79
C LEU A 320 22.10 -5.73 7.73
N GLU A 321 23.18 -5.04 7.35
CA GLU A 321 24.37 -4.86 8.18
C GLU A 321 24.04 -4.06 9.44
N LEU A 322 23.35 -2.92 9.31
CA LEU A 322 22.92 -2.09 10.44
C LEU A 322 21.96 -2.84 11.38
N PHE A 323 21.12 -3.73 10.84
CA PHE A 323 20.26 -4.57 11.68
C PHE A 323 21.01 -5.65 12.43
N ARG A 324 22.03 -6.25 11.82
CA ARG A 324 22.93 -7.16 12.54
C ARG A 324 23.61 -6.43 13.69
N GLU A 325 24.09 -5.21 13.46
CA GLU A 325 24.65 -4.37 14.53
C GLU A 325 23.62 -4.11 15.63
N LEU A 326 22.40 -3.69 15.28
CA LEU A 326 21.30 -3.46 16.21
C LEU A 326 21.00 -4.70 17.09
N GLN A 327 21.07 -5.92 16.52
CA GLN A 327 20.82 -7.17 17.27
C GLN A 327 21.82 -7.44 18.39
N PHE A 328 23.04 -6.90 18.31
CA PHE A 328 24.06 -7.01 19.36
C PHE A 328 23.98 -5.92 20.42
N THR A 329 23.09 -4.93 20.25
CA THR A 329 22.84 -3.88 21.26
C THR A 329 21.95 -4.39 22.40
N ARG A 330 21.83 -3.58 23.46
CA ARG A 330 20.92 -3.83 24.60
C ARG A 330 19.56 -3.17 24.45
N PHE A 331 19.26 -2.61 23.29
CA PHE A 331 17.97 -1.95 23.06
C PHE A 331 16.82 -2.96 23.08
N ASP A 332 15.63 -2.44 23.36
CA ASP A 332 14.43 -3.26 23.40
C ASP A 332 14.17 -3.88 22.03
N ARG A 333 14.17 -5.22 22.02
CA ARG A 333 13.97 -6.00 20.80
C ARG A 333 12.54 -5.96 20.30
N GLN A 334 11.58 -5.51 21.12
CA GLN A 334 10.21 -5.27 20.67
C GLN A 334 10.17 -4.16 19.62
N GLN A 335 10.98 -3.11 19.81
CA GLN A 335 11.01 -1.91 18.97
C GLN A 335 11.92 -2.04 17.74
N PHE A 336 12.40 -3.25 17.44
CA PHE A 336 13.22 -3.46 16.24
C PHE A 336 12.40 -3.22 14.96
N PRO A 337 13.03 -2.86 13.84
CA PRO A 337 12.33 -2.44 12.63
C PRO A 337 11.82 -3.64 11.81
N PHE A 338 11.14 -4.59 12.48
CA PHE A 338 10.62 -5.81 11.88
C PHE A 338 9.66 -5.51 10.72
N ALA A 339 8.80 -4.49 10.85
CA ALA A 339 7.91 -4.07 9.77
C ALA A 339 8.68 -3.68 8.49
N THR A 340 9.81 -2.98 8.62
CA THR A 340 10.69 -2.62 7.50
C THR A 340 11.31 -3.87 6.88
N PHE A 341 11.87 -4.78 7.68
CA PHE A 341 12.48 -6.01 7.17
C PHE A 341 11.48 -6.97 6.52
N LEU A 342 10.27 -7.05 7.04
CA LEU A 342 9.18 -7.80 6.41
C LEU A 342 8.80 -7.20 5.06
N SER A 343 8.76 -5.86 4.94
CA SER A 343 8.54 -5.18 3.65
C SER A 343 9.69 -5.44 2.67
N ILE A 344 10.95 -5.44 3.11
CA ILE A 344 12.11 -5.83 2.28
C ILE A 344 11.93 -7.26 1.77
N ALA A 345 11.65 -8.21 2.67
CA ALA A 345 11.45 -9.61 2.33
C ALA A 345 10.26 -9.78 1.35
N ALA A 346 9.19 -9.02 1.54
CA ALA A 346 8.02 -9.03 0.68
C ALA A 346 8.33 -8.54 -0.74
N ASN A 347 9.08 -7.43 -0.86
CA ASN A 347 9.44 -6.84 -2.15
C ASN A 347 10.52 -7.67 -2.88
N ALA A 348 11.42 -8.32 -2.14
CA ALA A 348 12.39 -9.27 -2.69
C ALA A 348 11.80 -10.66 -2.96
N LEU A 349 10.52 -10.90 -2.61
CA LEU A 349 9.86 -12.22 -2.63
C LEU A 349 10.67 -13.31 -1.90
N ASN A 350 11.40 -12.93 -0.85
CA ASN A 350 12.27 -13.81 -0.07
C ASN A 350 11.53 -14.37 1.15
N LEU A 351 10.82 -15.49 0.92
CA LEU A 351 10.02 -16.16 1.96
C LEU A 351 10.87 -16.63 3.15
N GLU A 352 12.11 -17.04 2.93
CA GLU A 352 12.97 -17.57 3.99
C GLU A 352 13.36 -16.47 4.98
N MET A 353 13.82 -15.33 4.47
CA MET A 353 14.07 -14.15 5.28
C MET A 353 12.81 -13.72 6.05
N GLY A 354 11.66 -13.67 5.37
CA GLY A 354 10.38 -13.33 6.00
C GLY A 354 10.01 -14.26 7.16
N ARG A 355 10.26 -15.57 7.05
CA ARG A 355 10.02 -16.55 8.12
C ARG A 355 10.97 -16.37 9.30
N GLN A 356 12.24 -16.06 9.05
CA GLN A 356 13.22 -15.79 10.11
C GLN A 356 12.84 -14.55 10.91
N ILE A 357 12.46 -13.47 10.24
CA ILE A 357 11.98 -12.24 10.89
C ILE A 357 10.68 -12.48 11.65
N HIS A 358 9.72 -13.20 11.06
CA HIS A 358 8.48 -13.56 11.74
C HIS A 358 8.76 -14.36 13.03
N SER A 359 9.69 -15.31 12.98
CA SER A 359 10.05 -16.12 14.15
C SER A 359 10.66 -15.27 15.27
N GLN A 360 11.50 -14.29 14.94
CA GLN A 360 12.02 -13.34 15.91
C GLN A 360 10.90 -12.47 16.52
N ALA A 361 9.97 -11.98 15.69
CA ALA A 361 8.84 -11.19 16.16
C ALA A 361 7.91 -11.96 17.12
N ILE A 362 7.74 -13.28 16.92
CA ILE A 362 7.02 -14.14 17.89
C ILE A 362 7.76 -14.16 19.23
N VAL A 363 9.07 -14.42 19.21
CA VAL A 363 9.87 -14.58 20.43
C VAL A 363 9.98 -13.30 21.24
N THR A 364 9.92 -12.14 20.58
CA THR A 364 9.96 -10.82 21.23
C THR A 364 8.58 -10.28 21.60
N ASP A 365 7.48 -10.94 21.21
CA ASP A 365 6.10 -10.44 21.34
C ASP A 365 5.80 -9.17 20.51
N ALA A 366 6.64 -8.85 19.51
CA ALA A 366 6.46 -7.72 18.61
C ALA A 366 5.28 -7.89 17.64
N ILE A 367 4.67 -9.07 17.55
CA ILE A 367 3.50 -9.33 16.69
C ILE A 367 2.25 -8.59 17.19
N SER A 368 2.21 -8.25 18.47
CA SER A 368 1.16 -7.41 19.04
C SER A 368 1.15 -6.00 18.44
N GLU A 369 2.26 -5.54 17.87
CA GLU A 369 2.34 -4.25 17.18
C GLU A 369 1.58 -4.28 15.85
N ILE A 370 0.67 -3.30 15.67
CA ILE A 370 -0.20 -3.18 14.49
C ILE A 370 0.62 -3.17 13.19
N LEU A 371 1.76 -2.46 13.16
CA LEU A 371 2.60 -2.35 11.96
C LEU A 371 3.26 -3.68 11.60
N VAL A 372 3.77 -4.42 12.57
CA VAL A 372 4.41 -5.72 12.36
C VAL A 372 3.39 -6.74 11.86
N GLY A 373 2.22 -6.82 12.51
CA GLY A 373 1.11 -7.69 12.07
C GLY A 373 0.66 -7.40 10.63
N ASN A 374 0.51 -6.13 10.27
CA ASN A 374 0.16 -5.72 8.90
C ASN A 374 1.23 -6.09 7.87
N SER A 375 2.51 -5.85 8.20
CA SER A 375 3.63 -6.21 7.32
C SER A 375 3.80 -7.72 7.15
N LEU A 376 3.44 -8.53 8.16
CA LEU A 376 3.42 -9.99 8.04
C LEU A 376 2.38 -10.45 7.01
N VAL A 377 1.17 -9.88 7.06
CA VAL A 377 0.11 -10.17 6.09
C VAL A 377 0.57 -9.82 4.67
N ASP A 378 1.15 -8.63 4.47
CA ASP A 378 1.69 -8.21 3.16
C ASP A 378 2.82 -9.13 2.67
N MET A 379 3.76 -9.49 3.55
CA MET A 379 4.90 -10.35 3.21
C MET A 379 4.44 -11.73 2.75
N TYR A 380 3.58 -12.41 3.51
CA TYR A 380 3.08 -13.72 3.11
C TYR A 380 2.18 -13.65 1.87
N ALA A 381 1.35 -12.60 1.73
CA ALA A 381 0.51 -12.43 0.54
C ALA A 381 1.34 -12.23 -0.74
N LYS A 382 2.38 -11.38 -0.72
CA LYS A 382 3.29 -11.19 -1.86
C LYS A 382 4.10 -12.44 -2.19
N CYS A 383 4.50 -13.21 -1.18
CA CYS A 383 5.18 -14.50 -1.30
C CYS A 383 4.26 -15.68 -1.68
N ASP A 384 2.99 -15.43 -2.05
CA ASP A 384 2.04 -16.46 -2.49
C ASP A 384 1.71 -17.52 -1.41
N LYS A 385 1.79 -17.10 -0.14
CA LYS A 385 1.44 -17.91 1.04
C LYS A 385 0.16 -17.38 1.68
N PHE A 386 -0.92 -17.43 0.90
CA PHE A 386 -2.20 -16.90 1.29
C PHE A 386 -2.84 -17.60 2.51
N GLY A 387 -2.53 -18.89 2.75
CA GLY A 387 -3.02 -19.60 3.94
C GLY A 387 -2.48 -18.99 5.23
N GLU A 388 -1.18 -18.70 5.25
CA GLU A 388 -0.44 -18.11 6.34
C GLU A 388 -0.83 -16.64 6.51
N ALA A 389 -0.93 -15.89 5.41
CA ALA A 389 -1.42 -14.51 5.44
C ALA A 389 -2.84 -14.41 6.03
N ASN A 390 -3.75 -15.31 5.64
CA ASN A 390 -5.11 -15.36 6.16
C ASN A 390 -5.17 -15.74 7.64
N ARG A 391 -4.29 -16.64 8.11
CA ARG A 391 -4.22 -17.01 9.55
C ARG A 391 -3.81 -15.80 10.39
N ILE A 392 -2.71 -15.16 10.02
CA ILE A 392 -2.22 -13.97 10.72
C ILE A 392 -3.28 -12.87 10.69
N PHE A 393 -3.93 -12.66 9.55
CA PHE A 393 -5.01 -11.68 9.40
C PHE A 393 -6.16 -11.88 10.40
N VAL A 394 -6.60 -13.13 10.60
CA VAL A 394 -7.68 -13.46 11.54
C VAL A 394 -7.26 -13.21 12.99
N ASP A 395 -5.99 -13.47 13.30
CA ASP A 395 -5.43 -13.31 14.65
C ASP A 395 -5.09 -11.85 15.01
N LEU A 396 -5.17 -10.90 14.06
CA LEU A 396 -4.93 -9.48 14.32
C LEU A 396 -5.96 -8.91 15.31
N ALA A 397 -5.47 -8.28 16.38
CA ALA A 397 -6.31 -7.59 17.37
C ALA A 397 -7.16 -6.47 16.76
N HIS A 398 -6.66 -5.80 15.72
CA HIS A 398 -7.37 -4.75 14.99
C HIS A 398 -7.17 -4.88 13.47
N GLN A 399 -8.23 -5.27 12.76
CA GLN A 399 -8.24 -5.39 11.30
C GLN A 399 -8.54 -4.03 10.64
N SER A 400 -7.54 -3.14 10.61
CA SER A 400 -7.63 -1.85 9.91
C SER A 400 -7.71 -2.03 8.39
N SER A 401 -7.79 -0.94 7.61
CA SER A 401 -7.82 -1.04 6.13
C SER A 401 -6.56 -1.69 5.55
N VAL A 402 -5.39 -1.45 6.14
CA VAL A 402 -4.08 -1.88 5.64
C VAL A 402 -3.97 -3.40 5.40
N PRO A 403 -4.25 -4.29 6.37
CA PRO A 403 -4.14 -5.73 6.16
C PRO A 403 -5.19 -6.28 5.17
N TRP A 404 -6.38 -5.66 5.08
CA TRP A 404 -7.34 -5.97 4.01
C TRP A 404 -6.78 -5.61 2.64
N THR A 405 -6.22 -4.41 2.49
CA THR A 405 -5.59 -3.93 1.26
C THR A 405 -4.44 -4.85 0.84
N ALA A 406 -3.61 -5.29 1.79
CA ALA A 406 -2.50 -6.20 1.56
C ALA A 406 -2.97 -7.55 0.98
N LEU A 407 -4.00 -8.16 1.58
CA LEU A 407 -4.60 -9.39 1.05
C LEU A 407 -5.20 -9.16 -0.34
N ILE A 408 -6.09 -8.18 -0.49
CA ILE A 408 -6.76 -7.88 -1.77
C ILE A 408 -5.72 -7.65 -2.88
N SER A 409 -4.71 -6.82 -2.60
CA SER A 409 -3.62 -6.53 -3.53
C SER A 409 -2.82 -7.78 -3.87
N GLY A 410 -2.47 -8.60 -2.87
CA GLY A 410 -1.76 -9.86 -3.06
C GLY A 410 -2.50 -10.83 -3.98
N TYR A 411 -3.78 -11.11 -3.72
CA TYR A 411 -4.62 -11.97 -4.58
C TYR A 411 -4.69 -11.42 -6.00
N VAL A 412 -4.97 -10.12 -6.16
CA VAL A 412 -5.08 -9.48 -7.47
C VAL A 412 -3.76 -9.53 -8.25
N GLN A 413 -2.63 -9.31 -7.59
CA GLN A 413 -1.30 -9.35 -8.24
C GLN A 413 -0.93 -10.75 -8.74
N LYS A 414 -1.43 -11.81 -8.10
CA LYS A 414 -1.24 -13.20 -8.55
C LYS A 414 -2.28 -13.68 -9.57
N GLY A 415 -3.14 -12.78 -10.06
CA GLY A 415 -4.17 -13.12 -11.06
C GLY A 415 -5.47 -13.67 -10.47
N LEU A 416 -5.58 -13.81 -9.14
CA LEU A 416 -6.77 -14.28 -8.43
C LEU A 416 -7.78 -13.13 -8.25
N HIS A 417 -8.21 -12.55 -9.36
CA HIS A 417 -8.99 -11.31 -9.41
C HIS A 417 -10.36 -11.44 -8.72
N GLU A 418 -11.06 -12.56 -8.92
CA GLU A 418 -12.35 -12.80 -8.28
C GLU A 418 -12.24 -12.92 -6.75
N ASP A 419 -11.19 -13.58 -6.25
CA ASP A 419 -11.00 -13.75 -4.82
C ASP A 419 -10.62 -12.43 -4.14
N GLY A 420 -9.82 -11.59 -4.83
CA GLY A 420 -9.58 -10.21 -4.42
C GLY A 420 -10.87 -9.39 -4.31
N LEU A 421 -11.79 -9.53 -5.28
CA LEU A 421 -13.11 -8.88 -5.23
C LEU A 421 -14.01 -9.43 -4.11
N LYS A 422 -13.99 -10.74 -3.86
CA LYS A 422 -14.71 -11.35 -2.72
C LYS A 422 -14.19 -10.82 -1.39
N LEU A 423 -12.88 -10.64 -1.24
CA LEU A 423 -12.28 -10.02 -0.06
C LEU A 423 -12.71 -8.56 0.11
N PHE A 424 -12.78 -7.79 -0.97
CA PHE A 424 -13.32 -6.43 -0.94
C PHE A 424 -14.78 -6.40 -0.45
N VAL A 425 -15.63 -7.31 -0.92
CA VAL A 425 -17.02 -7.42 -0.42
C VAL A 425 -17.05 -7.75 1.07
N LYS A 426 -16.15 -8.62 1.57
CA LYS A 426 -16.03 -8.91 3.01
C LYS A 426 -15.58 -7.68 3.81
N MET A 427 -14.60 -6.93 3.32
CA MET A 427 -14.13 -5.67 3.91
C MET A 427 -15.29 -4.66 4.07
N GLN A 428 -16.11 -4.51 3.02
CA GLN A 428 -17.29 -3.62 3.05
C GLN A 428 -18.35 -4.10 4.04
N ARG A 429 -18.60 -5.41 4.13
CA ARG A 429 -19.52 -6.00 5.12
C ARG A 429 -19.03 -5.79 6.56
N ALA A 430 -17.71 -5.79 6.76
CA ALA A 430 -17.07 -5.44 8.03
C ALA A 430 -17.10 -3.93 8.33
N LYS A 431 -17.71 -3.10 7.46
CA LYS A 431 -17.79 -1.63 7.58
C LYS A 431 -16.43 -0.94 7.64
N ILE A 432 -15.38 -1.56 7.11
CA ILE A 432 -14.05 -0.96 7.00
C ILE A 432 -14.00 -0.13 5.72
N ARG A 433 -13.59 1.14 5.83
CA ARG A 433 -13.46 2.04 4.68
C ARG A 433 -12.28 1.63 3.81
N ALA A 434 -12.51 1.54 2.51
CA ALA A 434 -11.47 1.31 1.53
C ALA A 434 -10.66 2.58 1.27
N ASP A 435 -9.35 2.42 1.12
CA ASP A 435 -8.42 3.49 0.75
C ASP A 435 -8.13 3.49 -0.76
N SER A 436 -7.37 4.48 -1.23
CA SER A 436 -6.99 4.60 -2.64
C SER A 436 -6.22 3.39 -3.18
N ALA A 437 -5.41 2.72 -2.34
CA ALA A 437 -4.66 1.53 -2.72
C ALA A 437 -5.58 0.30 -2.89
N THR A 438 -6.61 0.19 -2.04
CA THR A 438 -7.69 -0.80 -2.18
C THR A 438 -8.38 -0.62 -3.51
N TYR A 439 -8.79 0.63 -3.83
CA TYR A 439 -9.47 0.95 -5.08
C TYR A 439 -8.62 0.65 -6.31
N ALA A 440 -7.34 1.06 -6.31
CA ALA A 440 -6.42 0.73 -7.39
C ALA A 440 -6.31 -0.79 -7.60
N SER A 441 -6.31 -1.57 -6.51
CA SER A 441 -6.23 -3.04 -6.58
C SER A 441 -7.50 -3.67 -7.18
N ILE A 442 -8.70 -3.28 -6.71
CA ILE A 442 -9.95 -3.85 -7.23
C ILE A 442 -10.30 -3.35 -8.64
N LEU A 443 -9.93 -2.13 -9.00
CA LEU A 443 -10.08 -1.63 -10.37
C LEU A 443 -9.16 -2.37 -11.33
N ARG A 444 -7.93 -2.68 -10.91
CA ARG A 444 -7.03 -3.57 -11.67
C ARG A 444 -7.64 -4.96 -11.85
N ALA A 445 -8.28 -5.51 -10.81
CA ALA A 445 -9.01 -6.77 -10.93
C ALA A 445 -10.13 -6.69 -11.98
N CYS A 446 -10.91 -5.59 -11.99
CA CYS A 446 -11.97 -5.37 -12.97
C CYS A 446 -11.44 -5.21 -14.39
N ALA A 447 -10.32 -4.50 -14.56
CA ALA A 447 -9.65 -4.28 -15.83
C ALA A 447 -9.14 -5.59 -16.47
N ASN A 448 -8.72 -6.53 -15.62
CA ASN A 448 -8.25 -7.85 -16.02
C ASN A 448 -9.36 -8.91 -16.13
N LEU A 449 -10.53 -8.70 -15.51
CA LEU A 449 -11.78 -9.45 -15.72
C LEU A 449 -12.68 -8.86 -16.83
N PRO A 450 -12.15 -7.91 -17.60
CA PRO A 450 -12.84 -6.86 -18.39
C PRO A 450 -14.33 -6.65 -18.09
N SER A 451 -14.68 -6.43 -16.83
CA SER A 451 -16.07 -6.26 -16.40
C SER A 451 -16.43 -4.78 -16.28
N LEU A 452 -16.98 -4.20 -17.34
CA LEU A 452 -17.35 -2.78 -17.39
C LEU A 452 -18.43 -2.42 -16.36
N THR A 453 -19.40 -3.31 -16.13
CA THR A 453 -20.49 -3.07 -15.17
C THR A 453 -19.95 -2.92 -13.75
N LEU A 454 -19.12 -3.88 -13.30
CA LEU A 454 -18.47 -3.81 -12.00
C LEU A 454 -17.57 -2.56 -11.89
N GLY A 455 -16.82 -2.24 -12.95
CA GLY A 455 -16.02 -1.02 -13.02
C GLY A 455 -16.84 0.26 -12.77
N LYS A 456 -18.03 0.38 -13.38
CA LYS A 456 -18.96 1.50 -13.15
C LYS A 456 -19.52 1.54 -11.73
N GLN A 457 -19.79 0.38 -11.13
CA GLN A 457 -20.23 0.30 -9.73
C GLN A 457 -19.12 0.76 -8.78
N LEU A 458 -17.89 0.32 -9.00
CA LEU A 458 -16.73 0.75 -8.21
C LEU A 458 -16.41 2.23 -8.39
N HIS A 459 -16.51 2.76 -9.61
CA HIS A 459 -16.39 4.19 -9.86
C HIS A 459 -17.40 5.00 -9.04
N SER A 460 -18.67 4.57 -9.03
CA SER A 460 -19.70 5.21 -8.18
C SER A 460 -19.35 5.15 -6.68
N HIS A 461 -18.73 4.05 -6.24
CA HIS A 461 -18.30 3.90 -4.85
C HIS A 461 -17.11 4.82 -4.50
N ILE A 462 -16.15 4.98 -5.41
CA ILE A 462 -15.00 5.90 -5.27
C ILE A 462 -15.45 7.36 -5.15
N ILE A 463 -16.45 7.76 -5.92
CA ILE A 463 -17.05 9.10 -5.81
C ILE A 463 -17.62 9.28 -4.39
N ARG A 464 -18.42 8.31 -3.91
CA ARG A 464 -19.04 8.36 -2.58
C ARG A 464 -18.03 8.32 -1.43
N SER A 465 -16.88 7.70 -1.61
CA SER A 465 -15.83 7.66 -0.58
C SER A 465 -14.94 8.91 -0.57
N GLY A 466 -15.11 9.85 -1.51
CA GLY A 466 -14.27 11.03 -1.64
C GLY A 466 -12.88 10.74 -2.23
N CYS A 467 -12.65 9.54 -2.77
CA CYS A 467 -11.35 9.15 -3.32
C CYS A 467 -11.15 9.56 -4.79
N ILE A 468 -12.16 10.17 -5.43
CA ILE A 468 -12.13 10.51 -6.85
C ILE A 468 -11.05 11.55 -7.21
N SER A 469 -10.72 12.46 -6.29
CA SER A 469 -9.67 13.46 -6.47
C SER A 469 -8.25 12.89 -6.33
N ASN A 470 -8.11 11.65 -5.84
CA ASN A 470 -6.81 11.02 -5.66
C ASN A 470 -6.27 10.51 -7.01
N VAL A 471 -5.07 10.95 -7.38
CA VAL A 471 -4.42 10.64 -8.66
C VAL A 471 -4.29 9.13 -8.92
N PHE A 472 -4.08 8.30 -7.90
CA PHE A 472 -3.96 6.85 -8.05
C PHE A 472 -5.30 6.20 -8.38
N SER A 473 -6.38 6.64 -7.74
CA SER A 473 -7.74 6.16 -8.02
C SER A 473 -8.18 6.59 -9.44
N GLY A 474 -7.91 7.85 -9.82
CA GLY A 474 -8.15 8.35 -11.17
C GLY A 474 -7.37 7.57 -12.24
N SER A 475 -6.08 7.34 -12.02
CA SER A 475 -5.24 6.55 -12.94
C SER A 475 -5.76 5.11 -13.11
N ALA A 476 -6.17 4.47 -12.02
CA ALA A 476 -6.73 3.11 -12.08
C ALA A 476 -8.10 3.07 -12.78
N LEU A 477 -8.91 4.12 -12.67
CA LEU A 477 -10.17 4.24 -13.43
C LEU A 477 -9.92 4.39 -14.93
N VAL A 478 -8.93 5.19 -15.33
CA VAL A 478 -8.52 5.33 -16.73
C VAL A 478 -8.09 3.97 -17.30
N ASP A 479 -7.20 3.24 -16.61
CA ASP A 479 -6.76 1.89 -17.04
C ASP A 479 -7.93 0.90 -17.10
N MET A 480 -8.83 0.94 -16.12
CA MET A 480 -10.00 0.06 -16.06
C MET A 480 -10.95 0.30 -17.23
N TYR A 481 -11.36 1.55 -17.49
CA TYR A 481 -12.24 1.87 -18.61
C TYR A 481 -11.60 1.53 -19.95
N ALA A 482 -10.31 1.82 -20.12
CA ALA A 482 -9.56 1.50 -21.32
C ALA A 482 -9.56 -0.02 -21.60
N LYS A 483 -9.16 -0.83 -20.61
CA LYS A 483 -9.11 -2.30 -20.73
C LYS A 483 -10.50 -2.94 -20.84
N CYS A 484 -11.55 -2.28 -20.38
CA CYS A 484 -12.94 -2.72 -20.60
C CYS A 484 -13.51 -2.26 -21.96
N GLY A 485 -12.70 -1.68 -22.85
CA GLY A 485 -13.11 -1.29 -24.20
C GLY A 485 -13.87 0.04 -24.27
N SER A 486 -13.86 0.83 -23.19
CA SER A 486 -14.57 2.10 -23.11
C SER A 486 -13.58 3.28 -23.14
N ILE A 487 -12.88 3.43 -24.26
CA ILE A 487 -11.84 4.46 -24.44
C ILE A 487 -12.39 5.88 -24.23
N LYS A 488 -13.64 6.16 -24.64
CA LYS A 488 -14.29 7.46 -24.45
C LYS A 488 -14.42 7.84 -22.97
N GLU A 489 -14.83 6.89 -22.14
CA GLU A 489 -14.97 7.10 -20.70
C GLU A 489 -13.60 7.23 -20.03
N ALA A 490 -12.59 6.47 -20.49
CA ALA A 490 -11.21 6.61 -20.02
C ALA A 490 -10.64 8.01 -20.31
N LEU A 491 -10.91 8.55 -21.51
CA LEU A 491 -10.51 9.91 -21.89
C LEU A 491 -11.21 10.98 -21.06
N ARG A 492 -12.52 10.85 -20.86
CA ARG A 492 -13.29 11.77 -19.99
C ARG A 492 -12.73 11.76 -18.57
N MET A 493 -12.48 10.58 -18.01
CA MET A 493 -11.87 10.44 -16.69
C MET A 493 -10.51 11.13 -16.61
N PHE A 494 -9.65 10.89 -17.61
CA PHE A 494 -8.33 11.52 -17.66
C PHE A 494 -8.42 13.06 -17.72
N GLN A 495 -9.40 13.61 -18.44
CA GLN A 495 -9.63 15.06 -18.55
C GLN A 495 -10.17 15.68 -17.25
N GLU A 496 -10.99 14.95 -16.50
CA GLU A 496 -11.58 15.41 -15.24
C GLU A 496 -10.61 15.32 -14.04
N MET A 497 -9.46 14.63 -14.19
CA MET A 497 -8.45 14.53 -13.13
C MET A 497 -7.85 15.91 -12.77
N PRO A 498 -7.86 16.31 -11.48
CA PRO A 498 -7.31 17.60 -11.04
C PRO A 498 -5.78 17.64 -11.13
N THR A 499 -5.14 16.52 -10.81
CA THR A 499 -3.69 16.33 -10.90
C THR A 499 -3.41 15.06 -11.71
N ARG A 500 -2.33 15.11 -12.51
CA ARG A 500 -1.90 14.00 -13.37
C ARG A 500 -0.44 13.72 -13.08
N ASN A 501 -0.10 12.44 -13.00
CA ASN A 501 1.27 11.95 -12.82
C ASN A 501 1.64 11.00 -13.96
N CYS A 502 2.88 10.51 -13.97
CA CYS A 502 3.34 9.58 -15.01
C CYS A 502 2.46 8.32 -15.09
N VAL A 503 1.88 7.84 -13.98
CA VAL A 503 1.00 6.66 -13.98
C VAL A 503 -0.27 6.92 -14.81
N SER A 504 -0.93 8.07 -14.61
CA SER A 504 -2.12 8.45 -15.37
C SER A 504 -1.86 8.59 -16.88
N TRP A 505 -0.71 9.19 -17.25
CA TRP A 505 -0.29 9.31 -18.65
C TRP A 505 0.05 7.95 -19.26
N ASN A 506 0.74 7.08 -18.53
CA ASN A 506 1.10 5.74 -19.00
C ASN A 506 -0.14 4.87 -19.22
N ALA A 507 -1.16 5.00 -18.36
CA ALA A 507 -2.45 4.34 -18.56
C ALA A 507 -3.12 4.81 -19.86
N LEU A 508 -3.08 6.12 -20.15
CA LEU A 508 -3.62 6.69 -21.38
C LEU A 508 -2.84 6.24 -22.64
N ILE A 509 -1.51 6.29 -22.60
CA ILE A 509 -0.64 5.84 -23.70
C ILE A 509 -0.89 4.35 -23.99
N SER A 510 -0.95 3.52 -22.94
CA SER A 510 -1.26 2.10 -23.05
C SER A 510 -2.66 1.85 -23.59
N ALA A 511 -3.64 2.70 -23.24
CA ALA A 511 -4.99 2.63 -23.78
C ALA A 511 -5.00 2.84 -25.29
N TYR A 512 -4.34 3.89 -25.78
CA TYR A 512 -4.21 4.13 -27.22
C TYR A 512 -3.47 3.00 -27.93
N ALA A 513 -2.37 2.50 -27.35
CA ALA A 513 -1.61 1.37 -27.87
C ALA A 513 -2.47 0.10 -28.04
N GLN A 514 -3.31 -0.22 -27.06
CA GLN A 514 -4.19 -1.39 -27.09
C GLN A 514 -5.33 -1.24 -28.11
N ASN A 515 -5.71 -0.02 -28.48
CA ASN A 515 -6.73 0.25 -29.50
C ASN A 515 -6.12 0.45 -30.91
N GLY A 516 -4.80 0.31 -31.06
CA GLY A 516 -4.10 0.46 -32.34
C GLY A 516 -3.85 1.91 -32.78
N ASP A 517 -3.95 2.88 -31.86
CA ASP A 517 -3.77 4.30 -32.16
C ASP A 517 -2.39 4.81 -31.71
N GLY A 518 -1.36 4.43 -32.46
CA GLY A 518 0.02 4.81 -32.16
C GLY A 518 0.27 6.33 -32.22
N GLY A 519 -0.47 7.03 -33.09
CA GLY A 519 -0.34 8.48 -33.25
C GLY A 519 -0.78 9.25 -32.00
N HIS A 520 -1.95 8.92 -31.43
CA HIS A 520 -2.37 9.53 -30.17
C HIS A 520 -1.52 9.09 -28.97
N ALA A 521 -0.98 7.86 -28.99
CA ALA A 521 -0.04 7.39 -27.97
C ALA A 521 1.23 8.26 -27.95
N ILE A 522 1.83 8.53 -29.11
CA ILE A 522 2.98 9.42 -29.28
C ILE A 522 2.67 10.83 -28.81
N ARG A 523 1.58 11.43 -29.30
CA ARG A 523 1.18 12.79 -28.88
C ARG A 523 0.96 12.89 -27.37
N SER A 524 0.39 11.86 -26.75
CA SER A 524 0.18 11.83 -25.30
C SER A 524 1.50 11.76 -24.53
N PHE A 525 2.48 10.98 -25.02
CA PHE A 525 3.82 10.94 -24.44
C PHE A 525 4.54 12.29 -24.54
N GLU A 526 4.45 12.95 -25.71
CA GLU A 526 5.01 14.29 -25.90
C GLU A 526 4.33 15.31 -24.99
N GLN A 527 3.01 15.29 -24.86
CA GLN A 527 2.27 16.17 -23.95
C GLN A 527 2.65 15.94 -22.48
N MET A 528 2.89 14.69 -22.07
CA MET A 528 3.41 14.37 -20.74
C MET A 528 4.75 15.10 -20.50
N VAL A 529 5.69 15.02 -21.45
CA VAL A 529 6.98 15.72 -21.36
C VAL A 529 6.79 17.24 -21.32
N HIS A 530 5.96 17.80 -22.19
CA HIS A 530 5.66 19.25 -22.22
C HIS A 530 4.96 19.75 -20.96
N SER A 531 4.32 18.87 -20.18
CA SER A 531 3.73 19.22 -18.88
C SER A 531 4.76 19.33 -17.74
N GLY A 532 6.05 19.12 -18.03
CA GLY A 532 7.14 19.19 -17.06
C GLY A 532 7.41 17.87 -16.32
N LEU A 533 6.65 16.81 -16.64
CA LEU A 533 6.87 15.48 -16.06
C LEU A 533 8.04 14.77 -16.74
N GLN A 534 8.91 14.17 -15.95
CA GLN A 534 10.01 13.35 -16.46
C GLN A 534 9.52 11.93 -16.76
N PRO A 535 9.69 11.43 -18.00
CA PRO A 535 9.39 10.05 -18.33
C PRO A 535 10.23 9.08 -17.49
N ASN A 536 9.58 8.04 -16.97
CA ASN A 536 10.24 6.97 -16.24
C ASN A 536 10.29 5.68 -17.06
N SER A 537 10.89 4.61 -16.51
CA SER A 537 10.96 3.27 -17.12
C SER A 537 9.61 2.82 -17.71
N VAL A 538 8.53 2.93 -16.93
CA VAL A 538 7.19 2.47 -17.34
C VAL A 538 6.64 3.32 -18.49
N SER A 539 7.00 4.61 -18.54
CA SER A 539 6.58 5.52 -19.60
C SER A 539 7.22 5.13 -20.93
N PHE A 540 8.51 4.82 -20.91
CA PHE A 540 9.22 4.30 -22.08
C PHE A 540 8.70 2.93 -22.51
N LEU A 541 8.45 2.02 -21.56
CA LEU A 541 7.84 0.74 -21.90
C LEU A 541 6.47 0.93 -22.58
N SER A 542 5.63 1.84 -22.07
CA SER A 542 4.30 2.11 -22.63
C SER A 542 4.37 2.61 -24.07
N ILE A 543 5.28 3.55 -24.37
CA ILE A 543 5.44 4.08 -25.73
C ILE A 543 6.10 3.06 -26.68
N LEU A 544 7.07 2.27 -26.20
CA LEU A 544 7.67 1.19 -27.00
C LEU A 544 6.65 0.09 -27.33
N CYS A 545 5.77 -0.27 -26.38
CA CYS A 545 4.66 -1.17 -26.65
C CYS A 545 3.67 -0.58 -27.67
N ALA A 546 3.40 0.73 -27.59
CA ALA A 546 2.57 1.43 -28.59
C ALA A 546 3.18 1.33 -29.99
N CYS A 547 4.48 1.62 -30.12
CA CYS A 547 5.22 1.48 -31.37
C CYS A 547 5.19 0.03 -31.89
N SER A 548 5.37 -0.98 -31.02
CA SER A 548 5.31 -2.40 -31.40
C SER A 548 3.94 -2.80 -31.93
N HIS A 549 2.87 -2.36 -31.28
CA HIS A 549 1.51 -2.70 -31.65
C HIS A 549 1.06 -2.03 -32.94
N CYS A 550 1.59 -0.84 -33.24
CA CYS A 550 1.21 -0.04 -34.41
C CYS A 550 2.21 -0.13 -35.57
N GLY A 551 3.29 -0.89 -35.42
CA GLY A 551 4.32 -1.04 -36.47
C GLY A 551 5.20 0.20 -36.68
N LEU A 552 5.28 1.10 -35.71
CA LEU A 552 6.06 2.34 -35.76
C LEU A 552 7.52 2.08 -35.34
N VAL A 553 8.24 1.32 -36.17
CA VAL A 553 9.56 0.77 -35.83
C VAL A 553 10.62 1.87 -35.65
N GLU A 554 10.61 2.88 -36.52
CA GLU A 554 11.61 3.95 -36.50
C GLU A 554 11.44 4.87 -35.28
N GLU A 555 10.19 5.23 -34.95
CA GLU A 555 9.86 5.98 -33.75
C GLU A 555 10.23 5.18 -32.48
N GLY A 556 9.97 3.87 -32.48
CA GLY A 556 10.38 2.98 -31.38
C GLY A 556 11.89 2.98 -31.16
N LEU A 557 12.69 2.90 -32.23
CA LEU A 557 14.15 3.01 -32.18
C LEU A 557 14.60 4.38 -31.65
N GLN A 558 13.95 5.46 -32.10
CA GLN A 558 14.24 6.82 -31.63
C GLN A 558 13.99 6.95 -30.11
N TYR A 559 12.84 6.51 -29.62
CA TYR A 559 12.53 6.57 -28.20
C TYR A 559 13.48 5.71 -27.36
N PHE A 560 13.80 4.49 -27.81
CA PHE A 560 14.74 3.61 -27.12
C PHE A 560 16.13 4.26 -26.98
N ASN A 561 16.63 4.89 -28.05
CA ASN A 561 17.91 5.61 -28.00
C ASN A 561 17.85 6.84 -27.09
N SER A 562 16.73 7.57 -27.09
CA SER A 562 16.54 8.76 -26.26
C SER A 562 16.61 8.44 -24.76
N MET A 563 16.22 7.24 -24.33
CA MET A 563 16.30 6.79 -22.93
C MET A 563 17.70 7.03 -22.37
N THR A 564 18.72 6.54 -23.07
CA THR A 564 20.12 6.63 -22.65
C THR A 564 20.71 8.00 -22.97
N GLN A 565 20.46 8.53 -24.18
CA GLN A 565 21.14 9.73 -24.67
C GLN A 565 20.62 11.02 -24.01
N VAL A 566 19.31 11.15 -23.88
CA VAL A 566 18.62 12.36 -23.39
C VAL A 566 18.31 12.24 -21.91
N TYR A 567 17.63 11.16 -21.51
CA TYR A 567 17.09 11.01 -20.15
C TYR A 567 18.04 10.30 -19.18
N LYS A 568 19.22 9.86 -19.65
CA LYS A 568 20.24 9.14 -18.87
C LYS A 568 19.68 7.92 -18.12
N PHE A 569 18.63 7.31 -18.67
CA PHE A 569 17.96 6.15 -18.12
C PHE A 569 18.53 4.87 -18.72
N VAL A 570 18.98 3.94 -17.88
CA VAL A 570 19.52 2.65 -18.34
C VAL A 570 18.35 1.72 -18.74
N PRO A 571 18.29 1.23 -19.99
CA PRO A 571 17.21 0.34 -20.40
C PRO A 571 17.21 -0.98 -19.62
N LYS A 572 16.03 -1.42 -19.16
CA LYS A 572 15.81 -2.67 -18.44
C LYS A 572 15.39 -3.79 -19.40
N LYS A 573 15.33 -5.03 -18.89
CA LYS A 573 14.96 -6.25 -19.64
C LYS A 573 13.68 -6.07 -20.45
N GLU A 574 12.68 -5.44 -19.87
CA GLU A 574 11.37 -5.22 -20.46
C GLU A 574 11.43 -4.29 -21.68
N HIS A 575 12.29 -3.27 -21.68
CA HIS A 575 12.46 -2.38 -22.83
C HIS A 575 13.12 -3.12 -23.99
N TYR A 576 14.17 -3.90 -23.73
CA TYR A 576 14.81 -4.73 -24.74
C TYR A 576 13.82 -5.77 -25.29
N ALA A 577 13.00 -6.39 -24.45
CA ALA A 577 12.00 -7.36 -24.90
C ALA A 577 10.96 -6.71 -25.82
N SER A 578 10.50 -5.50 -25.50
CA SER A 578 9.59 -4.75 -26.36
C SER A 578 10.23 -4.38 -27.70
N MET A 579 11.52 -4.03 -27.71
CA MET A 579 12.26 -3.73 -28.95
C MET A 579 12.48 -4.96 -29.82
N VAL A 580 12.87 -6.09 -29.22
CA VAL A 580 13.03 -7.37 -29.92
C VAL A 580 11.69 -7.81 -30.51
N ASP A 581 10.58 -7.74 -29.75
CA ASP A 581 9.25 -8.05 -30.27
C ASP A 581 8.87 -7.14 -31.45
N MET A 582 9.13 -5.84 -31.38
CA MET A 582 8.87 -4.88 -32.47
C MET A 582 9.67 -5.20 -33.74
N LEU A 583 10.99 -5.40 -33.62
CA LEU A 583 11.88 -5.72 -34.75
C LEU A 583 11.52 -7.06 -35.38
N CYS A 584 11.26 -8.09 -34.56
CA CYS A 584 10.87 -9.40 -35.08
C CYS A 584 9.50 -9.39 -35.77
N ARG A 585 8.51 -8.66 -35.23
CA ARG A 585 7.18 -8.52 -35.88
C ARG A 585 7.26 -7.84 -37.24
N SER A 586 8.18 -6.89 -37.42
CA SER A 586 8.46 -6.23 -38.70
C SER A 586 9.37 -7.03 -39.63
N GLY A 587 9.82 -8.22 -39.22
CA GLY A 587 10.68 -9.09 -40.03
C GLY A 587 12.17 -8.70 -40.00
N ARG A 588 12.56 -7.71 -39.20
CA ARG A 588 13.95 -7.22 -39.04
C ARG A 588 14.75 -8.09 -38.07
N PHE A 589 14.85 -9.40 -38.36
CA PHE A 589 15.51 -10.36 -37.48
C PHE A 589 17.00 -10.06 -37.24
N TYR A 590 17.70 -9.58 -38.27
CA TYR A 590 19.12 -9.22 -38.17
C TYR A 590 19.37 -8.10 -37.13
N ASP A 591 18.55 -7.05 -37.16
CA ASP A 591 18.65 -5.94 -36.19
C ASP A 591 18.29 -6.41 -34.77
N ALA A 592 17.34 -7.34 -34.64
CA ALA A 592 16.99 -7.95 -33.37
C ALA A 592 18.17 -8.75 -32.79
N GLU A 593 18.89 -9.52 -33.61
CA GLU A 593 20.08 -10.26 -33.18
C GLU A 593 21.21 -9.32 -32.76
N ILE A 594 21.45 -8.23 -33.49
CA ILE A 594 22.43 -7.20 -33.08
C ILE A 594 22.06 -6.60 -31.73
N LEU A 595 20.77 -6.27 -31.54
CA LEU A 595 20.31 -5.70 -30.28
C LEU A 595 20.50 -6.69 -29.11
N MET A 596 20.20 -7.98 -29.33
CA MET A 596 20.41 -9.05 -28.37
C MET A 596 21.88 -9.34 -28.07
N ALA A 597 22.79 -9.07 -29.01
CA ALA A 597 24.22 -9.21 -28.75
C ALA A 597 24.79 -8.06 -27.90
N ARG A 598 24.12 -6.90 -27.88
CA ARG A 598 24.59 -5.68 -27.19
C ARG A 598 24.02 -5.49 -25.78
N MET A 599 23.04 -6.29 -25.39
CA MET A 599 22.38 -6.17 -24.08
C MET A 599 23.27 -6.70 -22.94
N PRO A 600 23.17 -6.13 -21.72
CA PRO A 600 24.07 -6.45 -20.61
C PRO A 600 23.67 -7.70 -19.81
N PHE A 601 22.75 -8.51 -20.32
CA PHE A 601 22.25 -9.73 -19.67
C PHE A 601 21.85 -10.76 -20.72
N GLU A 602 21.63 -12.01 -20.32
CA GLU A 602 21.16 -13.07 -21.21
C GLU A 602 19.69 -12.89 -21.62
N PRO A 603 19.28 -13.23 -22.86
CA PRO A 603 17.89 -13.11 -23.27
C PRO A 603 16.98 -14.08 -22.53
N ASP A 604 15.82 -13.56 -22.11
CA ASP A 604 14.87 -14.30 -21.28
C ASP A 604 13.80 -15.05 -22.10
N GLU A 605 12.94 -15.78 -21.38
CA GLU A 605 11.83 -16.55 -21.96
C GLU A 605 10.94 -15.68 -22.86
N VAL A 606 10.68 -14.43 -22.48
CA VAL A 606 9.77 -13.53 -23.20
C VAL A 606 10.37 -13.14 -24.55
N MET A 607 11.66 -12.76 -24.59
CA MET A 607 12.34 -12.40 -25.83
C MET A 607 12.34 -13.53 -26.85
N TRP A 608 12.76 -14.74 -26.44
CA TRP A 608 12.78 -15.90 -27.33
C TRP A 608 11.38 -16.33 -27.78
N THR A 609 10.38 -16.19 -26.91
CA THR A 609 8.98 -16.44 -27.27
C THR A 609 8.48 -15.46 -28.32
N SER A 610 8.80 -14.17 -28.19
CA SER A 610 8.45 -13.14 -29.18
C SER A 610 9.11 -13.40 -30.54
N ILE A 611 10.39 -13.81 -30.53
CA ILE A 611 11.11 -14.24 -31.75
C ILE A 611 10.41 -15.43 -32.38
N LEU A 612 10.16 -16.50 -31.62
CA LEU A 612 9.52 -17.73 -32.10
C LEU A 612 8.13 -17.44 -32.70
N ASN A 613 7.33 -16.60 -32.04
CA ASN A 613 6.03 -16.17 -32.52
C ASN A 613 6.12 -15.39 -33.84
N SER A 614 7.13 -14.55 -34.00
CA SER A 614 7.37 -13.78 -35.22
C SER A 614 7.93 -14.64 -36.35
N CYS A 615 8.77 -15.63 -36.05
CA CYS A 615 9.26 -16.60 -37.03
C CYS A 615 8.10 -17.40 -37.65
N ARG A 616 7.05 -17.70 -36.88
CA ARG A 616 5.82 -18.31 -37.39
C ARG A 616 5.12 -17.42 -38.43
N ILE A 617 5.09 -16.11 -38.20
CA ILE A 617 4.46 -15.13 -39.10
C ILE A 617 5.27 -14.98 -40.40
N HIS A 618 6.59 -14.87 -40.27
CA HIS A 618 7.51 -14.63 -41.40
C HIS A 618 8.08 -15.91 -42.03
N LYS A 619 7.62 -17.09 -41.58
CA LYS A 619 8.07 -18.42 -42.02
C LYS A 619 9.60 -18.64 -41.95
N ASN A 620 10.26 -18.01 -40.98
CA ASN A 620 11.71 -18.14 -40.77
C ASN A 620 12.02 -19.37 -39.90
N GLN A 621 12.18 -20.54 -40.54
CA GLN A 621 12.33 -21.83 -39.86
C GLN A 621 13.66 -21.96 -39.10
N GLU A 622 14.75 -21.43 -39.63
CA GLU A 622 16.08 -21.56 -39.02
C GLU A 622 16.14 -20.83 -37.67
N MET A 623 15.65 -19.58 -37.65
CA MET A 623 15.59 -18.79 -36.42
C MET A 623 14.57 -19.36 -35.42
N ALA A 624 13.46 -19.94 -35.90
CA ALA A 624 12.50 -20.63 -35.05
C ALA A 624 13.13 -21.81 -34.30
N LYS A 625 13.94 -22.62 -34.98
CA LYS A 625 14.65 -23.76 -34.36
C LYS A 625 15.66 -23.29 -33.32
N ARG A 626 16.45 -22.25 -33.63
CA ARG A 626 17.39 -21.65 -32.67
C ARG A 626 16.68 -21.10 -31.43
N ALA A 627 15.61 -20.33 -31.61
CA ALA A 627 14.83 -19.78 -30.50
C ALA A 627 14.24 -20.89 -29.61
N ALA A 628 13.76 -21.97 -30.23
CA ALA A 628 13.27 -23.15 -29.52
C ALA A 628 14.35 -23.86 -28.70
N ASP A 629 15.53 -24.10 -29.28
CA ASP A 629 16.65 -24.74 -28.58
C ASP A 629 17.09 -23.91 -27.36
N GLN A 630 17.13 -22.58 -27.50
CA GLN A 630 17.42 -21.68 -26.38
C GLN A 630 16.37 -21.78 -25.27
N LEU A 631 15.07 -21.75 -25.61
CA LEU A 631 13.99 -21.95 -24.65
C LEU A 631 14.13 -23.29 -23.92
N PHE A 632 14.35 -24.40 -24.64
CA PHE A 632 14.48 -25.73 -24.02
C PHE A 632 15.63 -25.82 -23.01
N ASN A 633 16.74 -25.13 -23.27
CA ASN A 633 17.92 -25.13 -22.42
C ASN A 633 17.76 -24.25 -21.16
N MET A 634 16.70 -23.44 -21.06
CA MET A 634 16.43 -22.65 -19.86
C MET A 634 16.04 -23.55 -18.67
N LYS A 635 16.66 -23.31 -17.50
CA LYS A 635 16.44 -24.06 -16.26
C LYS A 635 14.99 -23.95 -15.73
N ILE A 636 14.31 -22.84 -16.00
CA ILE A 636 12.94 -22.56 -15.55
C ILE A 636 12.17 -22.07 -16.77
N LEU A 637 11.16 -22.82 -17.20
CA LEU A 637 10.13 -22.34 -18.12
C LEU A 637 8.81 -22.41 -17.38
N ARG A 638 8.09 -21.29 -17.35
CA ARG A 638 6.82 -21.21 -16.63
C ARG A 638 5.63 -21.30 -17.57
N ASP A 639 5.79 -20.88 -18.82
CA ASP A 639 4.68 -20.78 -19.77
C ASP A 639 4.60 -22.00 -20.71
N ALA A 640 3.37 -22.39 -21.03
CA ALA A 640 3.06 -23.39 -22.04
C ALA A 640 3.04 -22.80 -23.46
N ALA A 641 2.87 -21.48 -23.60
CA ALA A 641 2.77 -20.80 -24.89
C ALA A 641 3.95 -21.07 -25.84
N PRO A 642 5.23 -21.06 -25.39
CA PRO A 642 6.37 -21.27 -26.30
C PRO A 642 6.40 -22.70 -26.84
N TYR A 643 6.08 -23.69 -25.99
CA TYR A 643 5.94 -25.09 -26.41
C TYR A 643 4.81 -25.28 -27.41
N VAL A 644 3.66 -24.63 -27.19
CA VAL A 644 2.52 -24.70 -28.11
C VAL A 644 2.89 -24.05 -29.45
N SER A 645 3.52 -22.88 -29.44
CA SER A 645 4.00 -22.21 -30.66
C SER A 645 5.00 -23.08 -31.43
N LEU A 646 5.94 -23.72 -30.74
CA LEU A 646 6.90 -24.63 -31.37
C LEU A 646 6.24 -25.89 -31.94
N SER A 647 5.35 -26.53 -31.17
CA SER A 647 4.56 -27.66 -31.62
C SER A 647 3.75 -27.29 -32.88
N ASN A 648 3.25 -26.07 -32.96
CA ASN A 648 2.51 -25.57 -34.10
C ASN A 648 3.41 -25.36 -35.34
N ILE A 649 4.63 -24.85 -35.14
CA ILE A 649 5.62 -24.67 -36.22
C ILE A 649 6.04 -26.03 -36.79
N TYR A 650 6.36 -27.01 -35.94
CA TYR A 650 6.71 -28.36 -36.40
C TYR A 650 5.52 -29.06 -37.10
N ALA A 651 4.30 -28.89 -36.57
CA ALA A 651 3.10 -29.43 -37.22
C ALA A 651 2.89 -28.82 -38.61
N ALA A 652 3.06 -27.50 -38.76
CA ALA A 652 2.96 -26.81 -40.05
C ALA A 652 4.07 -27.23 -41.04
N ALA A 653 5.24 -27.65 -40.53
CA ALA A 653 6.33 -28.20 -41.34
C ALA A 653 6.21 -29.72 -41.62
N GLY A 654 5.17 -30.39 -41.11
CA GLY A 654 4.98 -31.84 -41.25
C GLY A 654 5.90 -32.70 -40.36
N GLU A 655 6.66 -32.10 -39.44
CA GLU A 655 7.63 -32.77 -38.58
C GLU A 655 6.98 -33.36 -37.30
N TRP A 656 6.10 -34.35 -37.47
CA TRP A 656 5.30 -34.94 -36.37
C TRP A 656 6.12 -35.59 -35.26
N GLU A 657 7.32 -36.09 -35.57
CA GLU A 657 8.24 -36.62 -34.57
C GLU A 657 8.69 -35.53 -33.58
N ASN A 658 9.02 -34.35 -34.09
CA ASN A 658 9.44 -33.21 -33.27
C ASN A 658 8.26 -32.66 -32.46
N VAL A 659 7.04 -32.63 -33.01
CA VAL A 659 5.80 -32.37 -32.24
C VAL A 659 5.67 -33.32 -31.03
N GLY A 660 5.96 -34.62 -31.24
CA GLY A 660 5.98 -35.63 -30.18
C GLY A 660 7.00 -35.32 -29.09
N LYS A 661 8.22 -34.90 -29.47
CA LYS A 661 9.29 -34.49 -28.54
C LYS A 661 8.86 -33.27 -27.70
N VAL A 662 8.27 -32.25 -28.32
CA VAL A 662 7.77 -31.06 -27.60
C VAL A 662 6.71 -31.45 -26.56
N LYS A 663 5.71 -32.26 -26.94
CA LYS A 663 4.66 -32.72 -26.02
C LYS A 663 5.20 -33.58 -24.88
N LYS A 664 6.22 -34.40 -25.14
CA LYS A 664 6.91 -35.20 -24.11
C LYS A 664 7.61 -34.28 -23.10
N ALA A 665 8.36 -33.29 -23.57
CA ALA A 665 9.05 -32.32 -22.71
C ALA A 665 8.07 -31.50 -21.84
N MET A 666 6.91 -31.10 -22.38
CA MET A 666 5.87 -30.43 -21.58
C MET A 666 5.39 -31.31 -20.41
N ARG A 667 5.14 -32.60 -20.67
CA ARG A 667 4.68 -33.54 -19.62
C ARG A 667 5.74 -33.77 -18.55
N GLU A 668 6.99 -34.01 -18.95
CA GLU A 668 8.10 -34.26 -18.02
C GLU A 668 8.37 -33.05 -17.10
N ARG A 669 8.10 -31.83 -17.58
CA ARG A 669 8.25 -30.59 -16.81
C ARG A 669 6.97 -30.15 -16.08
N GLY A 670 5.87 -30.93 -16.18
CA GLY A 670 4.60 -30.62 -15.54
C GLY A 670 3.85 -29.40 -16.14
N ILE A 671 4.24 -28.94 -17.33
CA ILE A 671 3.67 -27.76 -17.99
C ILE A 671 2.38 -28.16 -18.72
N ARG A 672 1.28 -27.45 -18.43
CA ARG A 672 -0.04 -27.70 -19.04
C ARG A 672 -0.44 -26.58 -19.98
N LYS A 673 -0.99 -26.94 -21.15
CA LYS A 673 -1.56 -25.98 -22.10
C LYS A 673 -2.69 -25.19 -21.45
N VAL A 674 -2.66 -23.86 -21.59
CA VAL A 674 -3.77 -22.97 -21.20
C VAL A 674 -4.94 -23.18 -22.17
N PRO A 675 -6.15 -23.55 -21.69
CA PRO A 675 -7.33 -23.65 -22.53
C PRO A 675 -7.71 -22.29 -23.14
N ALA A 676 -8.11 -22.27 -24.41
CA ALA A 676 -8.66 -21.08 -25.05
C ALA A 676 -10.14 -20.94 -24.68
N TYR A 677 -10.52 -19.75 -24.20
CA TYR A 677 -11.91 -19.42 -23.96
C TYR A 677 -12.20 -17.96 -24.35
N SER A 678 -13.46 -17.72 -24.69
CA SER A 678 -13.98 -16.40 -24.97
C SER A 678 -15.20 -16.15 -24.11
N TRP A 679 -15.45 -14.89 -23.74
CA TRP A 679 -16.59 -14.55 -22.91
C TRP A 679 -17.26 -13.26 -23.33
N VAL A 680 -18.54 -13.17 -23.01
CA VAL A 680 -19.38 -11.98 -23.19
C VAL A 680 -20.15 -11.69 -21.91
N GLU A 681 -20.36 -10.42 -21.62
CA GLU A 681 -21.20 -9.97 -20.52
C GLU A 681 -22.57 -9.55 -21.07
N ILE A 682 -23.62 -10.28 -20.70
CA ILE A 682 -24.99 -10.01 -21.15
C ILE A 682 -25.92 -10.03 -19.94
N LYS A 683 -26.74 -8.98 -19.78
CA LYS A 683 -27.66 -8.83 -18.64
C LYS A 683 -26.94 -8.99 -17.27
N GLN A 684 -25.75 -8.39 -17.14
CA GLN A 684 -24.90 -8.44 -15.93
C GLN A 684 -24.43 -9.85 -15.53
N LYS A 685 -24.44 -10.79 -16.48
CA LYS A 685 -23.90 -12.14 -16.29
C LYS A 685 -22.80 -12.39 -17.31
N THR A 686 -21.68 -12.92 -16.84
CA THR A 686 -20.58 -13.36 -17.71
C THR A 686 -20.88 -14.77 -18.22
N HIS A 687 -20.84 -14.95 -19.53
CA HIS A 687 -20.98 -16.24 -20.20
C HIS A 687 -19.65 -16.59 -20.85
N VAL A 688 -19.05 -17.71 -20.43
CA VAL A 688 -17.73 -18.18 -20.88
C VAL A 688 -17.93 -19.39 -21.78
N PHE A 689 -17.19 -19.43 -22.88
CA PHE A 689 -17.24 -20.49 -23.89
C PHE A 689 -15.84 -20.99 -24.19
N SER A 690 -15.65 -22.30 -24.22
CA SER A 690 -14.44 -22.94 -24.77
C SER A 690 -14.65 -23.37 -26.22
N ALA A 691 -13.57 -23.75 -26.91
CA ALA A 691 -13.72 -24.39 -28.23
C ALA A 691 -14.49 -25.72 -28.10
N ASN A 692 -15.42 -25.98 -29.02
CA ASN A 692 -16.34 -27.14 -29.01
C ASN A 692 -17.20 -27.24 -27.73
N ASP A 693 -17.48 -26.11 -27.07
CA ASP A 693 -18.33 -26.09 -25.88
C ASP A 693 -19.79 -26.39 -26.24
N MET A 694 -20.35 -27.39 -25.57
CA MET A 694 -21.75 -27.80 -25.72
C MET A 694 -22.54 -27.66 -24.41
N SER A 695 -21.94 -27.05 -23.37
CA SER A 695 -22.49 -27.01 -22.01
C SER A 695 -23.53 -25.91 -21.78
N HIS A 696 -23.60 -24.92 -22.67
CA HIS A 696 -24.48 -23.77 -22.48
C HIS A 696 -25.98 -24.14 -22.63
N PRO A 697 -26.89 -23.66 -21.75
CA PRO A 697 -28.31 -24.00 -21.83
C PRO A 697 -29.00 -23.66 -23.15
N GLN A 698 -28.51 -22.63 -23.85
CA GLN A 698 -29.03 -22.17 -25.15
C GLN A 698 -28.17 -22.64 -26.34
N MET A 699 -27.45 -23.76 -26.19
CA MET A 699 -26.50 -24.20 -27.22
C MET A 699 -27.20 -24.51 -28.55
N LYS A 700 -28.43 -25.03 -28.53
CA LYS A 700 -29.20 -25.32 -29.76
C LYS A 700 -29.42 -24.06 -30.62
N GLU A 701 -29.78 -22.95 -29.99
CA GLU A 701 -29.97 -21.67 -30.66
C GLU A 701 -28.64 -21.07 -31.13
N ILE A 702 -27.57 -21.25 -30.35
CA ILE A 702 -26.21 -20.81 -30.72
C ILE A 702 -25.73 -21.57 -31.96
N THR A 703 -25.87 -22.89 -31.99
CA THR A 703 -25.46 -23.72 -33.14
C THR A 703 -26.23 -23.34 -34.39
N ARG A 704 -27.55 -23.15 -34.30
CA ARG A 704 -28.36 -22.67 -35.45
C ARG A 704 -27.86 -21.33 -35.98
N MET A 705 -27.52 -20.38 -35.09
CA MET A 705 -26.95 -19.10 -35.50
C MET A 705 -25.57 -19.26 -36.16
N LEU A 706 -24.73 -20.19 -35.69
CA LEU A 706 -23.45 -20.49 -36.33
C LEU A 706 -23.65 -21.08 -37.73
N ASP A 707 -24.64 -21.98 -37.91
CA ASP A 707 -24.98 -22.57 -39.21
C ASP A 707 -25.46 -21.48 -40.20
N GLU A 708 -26.35 -20.59 -39.76
CA GLU A 708 -26.86 -19.46 -40.54
C GLU A 708 -25.73 -18.49 -40.96
N LEU A 709 -24.80 -18.19 -40.04
CA LEU A 709 -23.65 -17.33 -40.33
C LEU A 709 -22.69 -17.98 -41.32
N GLU A 710 -22.42 -19.28 -41.19
CA GLU A 710 -21.53 -20.02 -42.09
C GLU A 710 -22.05 -19.99 -43.53
N GLU A 711 -23.32 -20.32 -43.74
CA GLU A 711 -23.95 -20.27 -45.07
C GLU A 711 -23.86 -18.86 -45.70
N GLN A 712 -24.04 -17.81 -44.89
CA GLN A 712 -23.95 -16.43 -45.35
C GLN A 712 -22.51 -15.98 -45.61
N MET A 713 -21.55 -16.47 -44.82
CA MET A 713 -20.13 -16.22 -45.00
C MET A 713 -19.62 -16.85 -46.30
N GLU A 714 -20.02 -18.09 -46.60
CA GLU A 714 -19.69 -18.77 -47.85
C GLU A 714 -20.20 -18.00 -49.08
N LYS A 715 -21.45 -17.48 -49.01
CA LYS A 715 -22.02 -16.61 -50.06
C LYS A 715 -21.23 -15.30 -50.26
N GLN A 716 -20.55 -14.81 -49.22
CA GLN A 716 -19.66 -13.63 -49.30
C GLN A 716 -18.22 -13.99 -49.71
N GLY A 717 -17.95 -15.26 -50.06
CA GLY A 717 -16.65 -15.72 -50.54
C GLY A 717 -15.63 -16.00 -49.44
N TYR A 718 -16.06 -16.12 -48.17
CA TYR A 718 -15.19 -16.55 -47.08
C TYR A 718 -14.75 -18.01 -47.29
N LYS A 719 -13.47 -18.29 -47.06
CA LYS A 719 -12.90 -19.65 -47.10
C LYS A 719 -12.18 -19.93 -45.78
N PRO A 720 -12.55 -21.00 -45.06
CA PRO A 720 -11.85 -21.41 -43.84
C PRO A 720 -10.36 -21.68 -44.09
N ASP A 721 -9.50 -21.14 -43.24
CA ASP A 721 -8.06 -21.41 -43.28
C ASP A 721 -7.72 -22.62 -42.42
N SER A 722 -7.67 -23.81 -43.03
CA SER A 722 -7.40 -25.07 -42.33
C SER A 722 -6.01 -25.15 -41.69
N SER A 723 -5.08 -24.25 -42.05
CA SER A 723 -3.77 -24.13 -41.38
C SER A 723 -3.89 -23.67 -39.92
N CYS A 724 -5.03 -23.10 -39.53
CA CYS A 724 -5.33 -22.74 -38.14
C CYS A 724 -5.72 -23.95 -37.26
N ALA A 725 -6.07 -25.10 -37.86
CA ALA A 725 -6.46 -26.33 -37.18
C ALA A 725 -5.34 -27.39 -37.26
N LEU A 726 -4.35 -27.29 -36.37
CA LEU A 726 -3.11 -28.08 -36.39
C LEU A 726 -3.26 -29.49 -35.76
N HIS A 727 -4.35 -30.19 -36.10
CA HIS A 727 -4.62 -31.57 -35.70
C HIS A 727 -4.32 -32.53 -36.86
N ASN A 728 -3.80 -33.72 -36.56
CA ASN A 728 -3.61 -34.77 -37.57
C ASN A 728 -4.94 -35.50 -37.82
N VAL A 729 -5.88 -34.80 -38.43
CA VAL A 729 -7.22 -35.26 -38.80
C VAL A 729 -7.53 -34.82 -40.22
N ASP A 730 -8.54 -35.42 -40.83
CA ASP A 730 -8.97 -35.07 -42.19
C ASP A 730 -9.34 -33.59 -42.32
N GLU A 731 -9.13 -33.02 -43.50
CA GLU A 731 -9.36 -31.58 -43.77
C GLU A 731 -10.81 -31.15 -43.50
N GLU A 732 -11.79 -32.03 -43.72
CA GLU A 732 -13.20 -31.77 -43.40
C GLU A 732 -13.42 -31.55 -41.90
N VAL A 733 -12.80 -32.40 -41.06
CA VAL A 733 -12.88 -32.30 -39.59
C VAL A 733 -12.15 -31.05 -39.08
N LYS A 734 -11.05 -30.65 -39.74
CA LYS A 734 -10.35 -29.40 -39.43
C LYS A 734 -11.24 -28.20 -39.67
N VAL A 735 -11.89 -28.13 -40.84
CA VAL A 735 -12.80 -27.04 -41.20
C VAL A 735 -13.97 -26.96 -40.23
N GLU A 736 -14.60 -28.10 -39.92
CA GLU A 736 -15.70 -28.17 -38.95
C GLU A 736 -15.29 -27.67 -37.56
N SER A 737 -14.06 -27.99 -37.10
CA SER A 737 -13.58 -27.53 -35.80
C SER A 737 -13.42 -26.00 -35.70
N LEU A 738 -13.10 -25.32 -36.81
CA LEU A 738 -12.94 -23.85 -36.85
C LEU A 738 -14.26 -23.13 -36.59
N LYS A 739 -15.39 -23.74 -36.97
CA LYS A 739 -16.75 -23.20 -36.73
C LYS A 739 -17.05 -23.04 -35.24
N TYR A 740 -16.56 -23.96 -34.43
CA TYR A 740 -16.81 -24.03 -32.99
C TYR A 740 -15.65 -23.45 -32.16
N HIS A 741 -14.87 -22.55 -32.74
CA HIS A 741 -13.94 -21.73 -31.95
C HIS A 741 -14.69 -20.82 -30.97
N SER A 742 -14.07 -20.60 -29.80
CA SER A 742 -14.73 -19.93 -28.67
C SER A 742 -15.21 -18.52 -29.02
N GLU A 743 -14.48 -17.77 -29.86
CA GLU A 743 -14.90 -16.45 -30.34
C GLU A 743 -16.21 -16.50 -31.12
N ARG A 744 -16.36 -17.49 -32.01
CA ARG A 744 -17.55 -17.61 -32.87
C ARG A 744 -18.77 -17.99 -32.03
N ILE A 745 -18.62 -18.92 -31.10
CA ILE A 745 -19.67 -19.31 -30.15
C ILE A 745 -20.11 -18.10 -29.32
N ALA A 746 -19.15 -17.33 -28.79
CA ALA A 746 -19.43 -16.14 -28.00
C ALA A 746 -20.16 -15.04 -28.81
N ILE A 747 -19.76 -14.82 -30.08
CA ILE A 747 -20.42 -13.87 -30.98
C ILE A 747 -21.83 -14.34 -31.33
N ALA A 748 -22.01 -15.62 -31.67
CA ALA A 748 -23.32 -16.19 -31.97
C ALA A 748 -24.27 -16.07 -30.78
N PHE A 749 -23.80 -16.37 -29.57
CA PHE A 749 -24.57 -16.16 -28.34
C PHE A 749 -24.92 -14.68 -28.10
N ALA A 750 -23.97 -13.77 -28.34
CA ALA A 750 -24.23 -12.33 -28.24
C ALA A 750 -25.26 -11.85 -29.25
N LEU A 751 -25.23 -12.34 -30.50
CA LEU A 751 -26.19 -11.99 -31.54
C LEU A 751 -27.62 -12.40 -31.19
N ILE A 752 -27.83 -13.61 -30.66
CA ILE A 752 -29.17 -14.07 -30.25
C ILE A 752 -29.68 -13.40 -28.97
N SER A 753 -28.78 -12.90 -28.13
CA SER A 753 -29.11 -12.41 -26.78
C SER A 753 -29.19 -10.88 -26.67
N THR A 754 -28.85 -10.15 -27.73
CA THR A 754 -28.81 -8.68 -27.74
C THR A 754 -29.66 -8.08 -28.88
N PRO A 755 -30.25 -6.88 -28.71
CA PRO A 755 -31.04 -6.24 -29.76
C PRO A 755 -30.24 -6.00 -31.04
N LYS A 756 -30.91 -6.09 -32.20
CA LYS A 756 -30.30 -5.75 -33.50
C LYS A 756 -29.71 -4.34 -33.46
N GLY A 757 -28.52 -4.16 -34.04
CA GLY A 757 -27.80 -2.89 -34.09
C GLY A 757 -26.97 -2.54 -32.84
N SER A 758 -27.10 -3.26 -31.72
CA SER A 758 -26.25 -2.99 -30.55
C SER A 758 -24.79 -3.42 -30.79
N PRO A 759 -23.76 -2.76 -30.23
CA PRO A 759 -22.38 -3.22 -30.36
C PRO A 759 -22.17 -4.52 -29.56
N ILE A 760 -21.28 -5.39 -30.04
CA ILE A 760 -20.90 -6.64 -29.37
C ILE A 760 -19.46 -6.50 -28.87
N LEU A 761 -19.22 -6.78 -27.58
CA LEU A 761 -17.88 -6.86 -27.02
C LEU A 761 -17.61 -8.31 -26.58
N VAL A 762 -16.59 -8.91 -27.19
CA VAL A 762 -16.12 -10.26 -26.86
C VAL A 762 -14.71 -10.17 -26.32
N MET A 763 -14.48 -10.93 -25.27
CA MET A 763 -13.18 -11.02 -24.62
C MET A 763 -12.57 -12.39 -24.90
N LYS A 764 -11.26 -12.45 -25.09
CA LYS A 764 -10.51 -13.70 -25.31
C LYS A 764 -9.22 -13.69 -24.50
N ASN A 765 -8.92 -14.82 -23.86
CA ASN A 765 -7.74 -14.95 -23.00
C ASN A 765 -6.42 -15.15 -23.77
N LEU A 766 -6.49 -15.57 -25.03
CA LEU A 766 -5.37 -15.79 -25.94
C LEU A 766 -5.49 -14.90 -27.18
N ARG A 767 -4.44 -14.80 -27.99
CA ARG A 767 -4.47 -14.10 -29.27
C ARG A 767 -5.53 -14.72 -30.21
N ALA A 768 -6.29 -13.89 -30.92
CA ALA A 768 -7.24 -14.37 -31.92
C ALA A 768 -6.50 -15.10 -33.06
N CYS A 769 -7.05 -16.22 -33.55
CA CYS A 769 -6.46 -16.89 -34.72
C CYS A 769 -6.82 -16.14 -36.01
N ASN A 770 -5.99 -16.30 -37.05
CA ASN A 770 -6.15 -15.60 -38.33
C ASN A 770 -7.50 -15.92 -38.98
N ASP A 771 -7.91 -17.18 -38.92
CA ASP A 771 -9.19 -17.63 -39.44
C ASP A 771 -10.40 -16.98 -38.75
N CYS A 772 -10.42 -16.96 -37.41
CA CYS A 772 -11.48 -16.27 -36.67
C CYS A 772 -11.47 -14.76 -36.94
N HIS A 773 -10.30 -14.14 -37.05
CA HIS A 773 -10.19 -12.72 -37.41
C HIS A 773 -10.80 -12.44 -38.79
N ALA A 774 -10.54 -13.29 -39.79
CA ALA A 774 -11.14 -13.19 -41.12
C ALA A 774 -12.66 -13.44 -41.10
N ALA A 775 -13.11 -14.46 -40.35
CA ALA A 775 -14.53 -14.76 -40.19
C ALA A 775 -15.29 -13.59 -39.56
N ILE A 776 -14.77 -13.01 -38.47
CA ILE A 776 -15.43 -11.93 -37.72
C ILE A 776 -15.56 -10.66 -38.56
N LYS A 777 -14.60 -10.36 -39.46
CA LYS A 777 -14.77 -9.31 -40.47
C LYS A 777 -16.02 -9.55 -41.30
N VAL A 778 -16.15 -10.74 -41.90
CA VAL A 778 -17.29 -11.07 -42.75
C VAL A 778 -18.61 -11.07 -41.95
N ILE A 779 -18.59 -11.61 -40.72
CA ILE A 779 -19.74 -11.57 -39.81
C ILE A 779 -20.17 -10.12 -39.55
N SER A 780 -19.24 -9.20 -39.23
CA SER A 780 -19.59 -7.79 -38.96
C SER A 780 -20.33 -7.12 -40.12
N LYS A 781 -19.96 -7.46 -41.37
CA LYS A 781 -20.63 -7.02 -42.60
C LYS A 781 -22.01 -7.65 -42.78
N ILE A 782 -22.11 -8.95 -42.52
CA ILE A 782 -23.37 -9.72 -42.63
C ILE A 782 -24.42 -9.19 -41.65
N VAL A 783 -24.05 -9.04 -40.38
CA VAL A 783 -25.00 -8.66 -39.33
C VAL A 783 -25.22 -7.15 -39.24
N ASN A 784 -24.40 -6.36 -39.95
CA ASN A 784 -24.37 -4.88 -39.89
C ASN A 784 -24.29 -4.37 -38.44
N ARG A 785 -23.30 -4.88 -37.69
CA ARG A 785 -23.04 -4.53 -36.28
C ARG A 785 -21.56 -4.34 -36.06
N GLU A 786 -21.23 -3.38 -35.19
CA GLU A 786 -19.89 -3.25 -34.66
C GLU A 786 -19.60 -4.41 -33.69
N ILE A 787 -18.55 -5.17 -33.99
CA ILE A 787 -18.07 -6.26 -33.14
C ILE A 787 -16.67 -5.88 -32.69
N THR A 788 -16.47 -5.78 -31.40
CA THR A 788 -15.16 -5.56 -30.80
C THR A 788 -14.70 -6.83 -30.13
N VAL A 789 -13.50 -7.31 -30.48
CA VAL A 789 -12.87 -8.44 -29.81
C VAL A 789 -11.59 -7.96 -29.15
N ARG A 790 -11.50 -8.06 -27.81
CA ARG A 790 -10.21 -7.90 -27.12
C ARG A 790 -9.57 -9.25 -26.90
N ASP A 791 -8.43 -9.44 -27.53
CA ASP A 791 -7.57 -10.59 -27.27
C ASP A 791 -6.58 -10.31 -26.13
N SER A 792 -5.62 -11.22 -25.91
CA SER A 792 -4.62 -11.07 -24.86
C SER A 792 -3.71 -9.84 -25.00
N SER A 793 -3.73 -9.15 -26.14
CA SER A 793 -2.81 -8.07 -26.49
C SER A 793 -3.46 -6.75 -26.90
N ARG A 794 -4.60 -6.78 -27.61
CA ARG A 794 -5.23 -5.59 -28.18
C ARG A 794 -6.72 -5.75 -28.46
N PHE A 795 -7.37 -4.63 -28.73
CA PHE A 795 -8.72 -4.57 -29.30
C PHE A 795 -8.67 -4.66 -30.82
N HIS A 796 -9.57 -5.46 -31.37
CA HIS A 796 -9.87 -5.55 -32.80
C HIS A 796 -11.30 -5.04 -32.99
N HIS A 797 -11.45 -3.90 -33.64
CA HIS A 797 -12.76 -3.31 -33.93
C HIS A 797 -13.16 -3.68 -35.36
N PHE A 798 -14.20 -4.50 -35.48
CA PHE A 798 -14.73 -4.98 -36.74
C PHE A 798 -15.99 -4.20 -37.11
N ARG A 799 -15.96 -3.59 -38.30
CA ARG A 799 -17.08 -2.82 -38.84
C ARG A 799 -17.10 -2.94 -40.36
N ASP A 800 -18.26 -3.27 -40.91
CA ASP A 800 -18.52 -3.30 -42.36
C ASP A 800 -17.50 -4.15 -43.15
N GLY A 801 -16.98 -5.23 -42.56
CA GLY A 801 -15.99 -6.10 -43.21
C GLY A 801 -14.53 -5.69 -43.02
N SER A 802 -14.27 -4.59 -42.32
CA SER A 802 -12.93 -4.07 -42.03
C SER A 802 -12.54 -4.25 -40.56
N CYS A 803 -11.24 -4.25 -40.26
CA CYS A 803 -10.70 -4.29 -38.90
C CYS A 803 -9.75 -3.10 -38.68
N SER A 804 -9.86 -2.43 -37.53
CA SER A 804 -8.98 -1.30 -37.16
C SER A 804 -7.49 -1.64 -37.17
N SER A 805 -7.12 -2.91 -37.00
CA SER A 805 -5.72 -3.34 -36.93
C SER A 805 -5.01 -3.55 -38.28
N GLU A 806 -5.72 -3.42 -39.40
CA GLU A 806 -5.17 -3.57 -40.76
C GLU A 806 -5.01 -2.24 -41.53
N GLY A 807 -5.33 -1.10 -40.89
CA GLY A 807 -5.31 0.22 -41.51
C GLY A 807 -4.13 1.10 -41.05
N VAL A 808 -2.94 0.90 -41.60
CA VAL A 808 -1.92 1.98 -41.70
C VAL A 808 -1.96 2.66 -43.08
N HIS A 809 -2.78 2.16 -44.01
CA HIS A 809 -3.10 2.86 -45.24
C HIS A 809 -4.62 3.00 -45.35
N SER A 810 -5.09 4.24 -45.18
CA SER A 810 -6.46 4.72 -45.40
C SER A 810 -7.56 4.23 -44.44
N LEU A 811 -7.95 5.11 -43.50
CA LEU A 811 -9.36 5.37 -43.21
C LEU A 811 -9.53 6.78 -42.60
N PRO A 812 -10.13 7.74 -43.32
CA PRO A 812 -10.60 8.99 -42.75
C PRO A 812 -12.01 8.74 -42.20
N HIS A 813 -12.25 8.76 -40.88
CA HIS A 813 -13.57 9.10 -40.27
C HIS A 813 -13.64 9.08 -38.72
N PHE A 814 -12.53 8.97 -37.98
CA PHE A 814 -12.51 9.28 -36.54
C PHE A 814 -12.07 10.73 -36.23
N HIS A 815 -12.06 11.62 -37.24
CA HIS A 815 -11.54 12.99 -37.09
C HIS A 815 -12.51 13.97 -36.40
N SER A 816 -13.84 13.85 -36.52
CA SER A 816 -14.69 15.02 -36.14
C SER A 816 -15.06 15.14 -34.66
N ILE A 817 -15.03 14.06 -33.86
CA ILE A 817 -15.50 14.12 -32.46
C ILE A 817 -14.34 14.32 -31.47
N VAL A 818 -13.13 13.87 -31.83
CA VAL A 818 -11.94 13.97 -30.98
C VAL A 818 -11.23 15.32 -31.20
N ASP A 819 -11.21 15.84 -32.44
CA ASP A 819 -10.61 17.14 -32.73
C ASP A 819 -11.39 18.31 -32.08
N ASP A 820 -12.73 18.24 -32.02
CA ASP A 820 -13.55 19.26 -31.34
C ASP A 820 -13.31 19.29 -29.82
N ILE A 821 -13.00 18.13 -29.22
CA ILE A 821 -12.70 18.03 -27.79
C ILE A 821 -11.24 18.44 -27.52
N VAL A 822 -10.31 18.13 -28.41
CA VAL A 822 -8.88 18.49 -28.28
C VAL A 822 -8.63 19.98 -28.58
N GLN A 823 -9.37 20.59 -29.52
CA GLN A 823 -9.31 22.05 -29.73
C GLN A 823 -9.81 22.84 -28.52
N SER A 824 -10.74 22.28 -27.73
CA SER A 824 -11.19 22.90 -26.47
C SER A 824 -10.08 22.98 -25.40
N LEU A 825 -9.05 22.12 -25.49
CA LEU A 825 -7.88 22.12 -24.59
C LEU A 825 -6.84 23.20 -24.95
N SER A 826 -6.79 23.64 -26.21
CA SER A 826 -5.94 24.75 -26.64
C SER A 826 -6.48 26.12 -26.17
N LEU A 827 -7.80 26.27 -26.10
CA LEU A 827 -8.45 27.55 -25.81
C LEU A 827 -8.62 27.87 -24.32
N ARG A 828 -8.40 26.91 -23.40
CA ARG A 828 -8.51 27.14 -21.94
C ARG A 828 -7.21 27.56 -21.24
N LYS A 829 -6.09 27.72 -21.96
CA LYS A 829 -4.84 28.27 -21.41
C LYS A 829 -4.66 29.79 -21.64
N HIS A 830 -5.67 30.47 -22.17
CA HIS A 830 -5.66 31.93 -22.38
C HIS A 830 -6.82 32.68 -21.69
N LYS A 831 -7.27 32.21 -20.52
CA LYS A 831 -8.08 33.01 -19.60
C LYS A 831 -7.64 32.83 -18.17
#